data_AF-A0A958F7H6-F1
#
_entry.id   AF-A0A958F7H6-F1
#
_cell.length_a   1.000
_cell.length_b   1.000
_cell.length_c   1.000
_cell.angle_alpha   90.00
_cell.angle_beta   90.00
_cell.angle_gamma   90.00
#
_symmetry.space_group_name_H-M   'P 1'
#
loop_
_entity.id
_entity.type
_entity.pdbx_description
1 polymer ?
#
loop_
_entity_poly.entity_id
_entity_poly.type
_entity_poly.pdbx_seq_one_letter_code
_entity_poly.pdbx_strand_id
1 'polypeptide(L)'
;MQHSPFKFLNAYEKADGERFFGREDEVEQLYQMTYQSSLMLVYGQSGSGKTSLIRCGLANRFDATDWFDIYIRRGDNINRALDQALRNASLDTVPAGTSPAEAVDALYSDRLRPIYLIFDQFEELLILGDRQEQQTFFQNIAALLTPASHCKIILVMREEFIARLYPWEKIIPTLFNKRLRLETMSRDNLLRVITGTVAAANISLQSGEATAEKILDYLSDPRSGVQLTYLQVYLDKLYREAQKQSATVTQFSNRLVEDTGRLDDVMADFLEEQRGEIEAALQADGFELPEEALQILLEQFITPEGTKQPMAKTALQKNLSFDTPLIDAALGQLEARRILRNTEEDVFELSHDALAGHIAQQRSPERLWLQEIVQLIKTRYAAYQQTGDLLTANELKRITPFRDRLSLTLEEREFLKKSYFRQFRNRLLYAAIGLVIVIVGLALLYTQFRLKDQEKQTMALGDAANAQRLVQRRNFSQAEILALKAYQRNRDTQNDRLHLQHIFEALDMTFWKQQRLEGHDGYVNAVSVSPDGRSFASGGEDGVIKIWQWRNGNDLANWRINQFQAGASIHSLAFDPHQGNVLAAGDNRGGVYLLRNRGEWQKLAVDTLASPGRDGGAANGQLLAFSPDIPYRLISAGRDGVVRFWKGNETDPYRLAGQETFTEAFHALAYGSRGRVVLGDQEGTVHFCRLDAEGRFQVQQRIKEPGRVNAIALKEDDRQQMQMFWAGNWGSLAYGEWPADAAPQRRGELSHGHFFYEDGDSLAGYVNTLALNTAGNLLASGGNDHSIQLWNIGEAEGNLQLTPRGFYLLQNPQDPRKHGWILSLGFLPGGNDLVAGSADHTVKAWILDPEALVQALKEQGGGN
;
A
#
# COMPACT_ATOMS: atom_id res chain seq x y z
N MET A 1 -37.99 38.56 31.60
CA MET A 1 -37.39 37.49 32.44
C MET A 1 -37.28 38.03 33.86
N GLN A 2 -37.75 37.29 34.87
CA GLN A 2 -37.48 37.67 36.26
C GLN A 2 -35.96 37.69 36.46
N HIS A 3 -35.43 38.75 37.07
CA HIS A 3 -34.02 38.82 37.40
C HIS A 3 -33.67 37.69 38.37
N SER A 4 -32.69 36.88 37.97
CA SER A 4 -32.14 35.83 38.84
C SER A 4 -31.69 36.42 40.18
N PRO A 5 -31.94 35.75 41.32
CA PRO A 5 -31.49 36.22 42.62
C PRO A 5 -29.98 36.10 42.82
N PHE A 6 -29.27 35.39 41.94
CA PHE A 6 -27.83 35.13 42.03
C PHE A 6 -27.02 36.19 41.28
N LYS A 7 -25.88 36.60 41.85
CA LYS A 7 -25.02 37.68 41.32
C LYS A 7 -24.05 37.23 40.21
N PHE A 8 -24.06 35.95 39.85
CA PHE A 8 -23.16 35.30 38.89
C PHE A 8 -21.67 35.58 39.18
N LEU A 9 -21.03 36.33 38.29
CA LEU A 9 -19.61 36.66 38.30
C LEU A 9 -19.33 38.00 39.02
N ASN A 10 -20.34 38.69 39.57
CA ASN A 10 -20.15 39.96 40.27
C ASN A 10 -19.57 39.72 41.67
N ALA A 11 -18.74 40.67 42.12
CA ALA A 11 -18.40 40.77 43.52
C ALA A 11 -19.66 41.14 44.35
N TYR A 12 -19.72 40.63 45.57
CA TYR A 12 -20.69 41.11 46.55
C TYR A 12 -20.22 42.46 47.09
N GLU A 13 -21.14 43.41 47.14
CA GLU A 13 -20.96 44.77 47.64
C GLU A 13 -21.57 44.87 49.04
N LYS A 14 -21.30 45.97 49.77
CA LYS A 14 -21.82 46.19 51.13
C LYS A 14 -23.34 45.98 51.23
N ALA A 15 -24.10 46.39 50.21
CA ALA A 15 -25.56 46.23 50.16
C ALA A 15 -26.06 44.77 50.09
N ASP A 16 -25.19 43.82 49.74
CA ASP A 16 -25.58 42.41 49.61
C ASP A 16 -25.29 41.57 50.86
N GLY A 17 -25.05 42.21 52.01
CA GLY A 17 -24.67 41.52 53.26
C GLY A 17 -25.62 40.39 53.64
N GLU A 18 -26.93 40.54 53.40
CA GLU A 18 -27.96 39.53 53.68
C GLU A 18 -27.88 38.29 52.77
N ARG A 19 -27.05 38.33 51.72
CA ARG A 19 -26.82 37.24 50.76
C ARG A 19 -25.39 36.70 50.79
N PHE A 20 -24.55 37.20 51.69
CA PHE A 20 -23.14 36.84 51.78
C PHE A 20 -22.91 35.92 52.99
N PHE A 21 -22.59 34.66 52.74
CA PHE A 21 -22.47 33.61 53.75
C PHE A 21 -21.15 32.84 53.64
N GLY A 22 -20.76 32.13 54.69
CA GLY A 22 -19.70 31.10 54.67
C GLY A 22 -18.26 31.65 54.72
N ARG A 23 -18.08 32.93 55.07
CA ARG A 23 -16.78 33.60 55.27
C ARG A 23 -16.69 34.36 56.59
N GLU A 24 -17.51 34.00 57.56
CA GLU A 24 -17.63 34.76 58.81
C GLU A 24 -16.30 34.80 59.57
N ASP A 25 -15.57 33.68 59.60
CA ASP A 25 -14.28 33.55 60.29
C ASP A 25 -13.18 34.38 59.61
N GLU A 26 -13.07 34.35 58.28
CA GLU A 26 -12.08 35.14 57.54
C GLU A 26 -12.38 36.64 57.57
N VAL A 27 -13.67 37.01 57.58
CA VAL A 27 -14.09 38.39 57.79
C VAL A 27 -13.69 38.87 59.18
N GLU A 28 -13.92 38.07 60.22
CA GLU A 28 -13.49 38.39 61.58
C GLU A 28 -11.97 38.56 61.66
N GLN A 29 -11.22 37.60 61.10
CA GLN A 29 -9.77 37.67 61.12
C GLN A 29 -9.24 38.92 60.41
N LEU A 30 -9.78 39.24 59.23
CA LEU A 30 -9.38 40.43 58.48
C LEU A 30 -9.75 41.71 59.25
N TYR A 31 -10.94 41.74 59.86
CA TYR A 31 -11.39 42.84 60.69
C TYR A 31 -10.43 43.09 61.87
N GLN A 32 -10.04 42.04 62.60
CA GLN A 32 -9.05 42.14 63.67
C GLN A 32 -7.68 42.63 63.18
N MET A 33 -7.25 42.22 61.98
CA MET A 33 -5.99 42.67 61.40
C MET A 33 -5.95 44.18 61.12
N THR A 34 -7.10 44.80 60.83
CA THR A 34 -7.18 46.26 60.58
C THR A 34 -6.75 47.09 61.80
N TYR A 35 -6.94 46.56 63.01
CA TYR A 35 -6.51 47.19 64.26
C TYR A 35 -5.04 46.92 64.59
N GLN A 36 -4.46 45.86 64.03
CA GLN A 36 -3.10 45.41 64.37
C GLN A 36 -2.01 45.97 63.45
N SER A 37 -2.36 46.44 62.25
CA SER A 37 -1.41 46.97 61.27
C SER A 37 -2.06 47.98 60.35
N SER A 38 -1.24 48.86 59.76
CA SER A 38 -1.66 49.77 58.68
C SER A 38 -1.44 49.19 57.29
N LEU A 39 -0.72 48.07 57.17
CA LEU A 39 -0.56 47.31 55.93
C LEU A 39 -1.05 45.88 56.13
N MET A 40 -1.91 45.41 55.22
CA MET A 40 -2.43 44.05 55.18
C MET A 40 -2.29 43.48 53.77
N LEU A 41 -1.87 42.22 53.69
CA LEU A 41 -1.80 41.47 52.44
C LEU A 41 -2.88 40.38 52.43
N VAL A 42 -3.87 40.51 51.56
CA VAL A 42 -4.90 39.49 51.32
C VAL A 42 -4.58 38.78 50.02
N TYR A 43 -4.34 37.47 50.08
CA TYR A 43 -3.95 36.70 48.91
C TYR A 43 -4.61 35.33 48.88
N GLY A 44 -4.75 34.73 47.70
CA GLY A 44 -5.39 33.43 47.55
C GLY A 44 -5.71 33.13 46.09
N GLN A 45 -6.21 31.93 45.82
CA GLN A 45 -6.53 31.50 44.45
C GLN A 45 -7.54 32.42 43.75
N SER A 46 -7.47 32.48 42.42
CA SER A 46 -8.49 33.21 41.65
C SER A 46 -9.87 32.61 41.93
N GLY A 47 -10.91 33.46 42.02
CA GLY A 47 -12.27 32.99 42.32
C GLY A 47 -12.54 32.62 43.79
N SER A 48 -11.57 32.76 44.71
CA SER A 48 -11.78 32.47 46.15
C SER A 48 -12.67 33.48 46.88
N GLY A 49 -13.06 34.58 46.21
CA GLY A 49 -13.95 35.60 46.76
C GLY A 49 -13.24 36.77 47.47
N LYS A 50 -11.94 37.00 47.24
CA LYS A 50 -11.15 38.07 47.90
C LYS A 50 -11.80 39.45 47.84
N THR A 51 -12.22 39.87 46.65
CA THR A 51 -12.86 41.18 46.45
C THR A 51 -14.19 41.26 47.22
N SER A 52 -15.01 40.20 47.17
CA SER A 52 -16.27 40.10 47.93
C SER A 52 -16.06 40.07 49.45
N LEU A 53 -15.00 39.41 49.92
CA LEU A 53 -14.62 39.37 51.33
C LEU A 53 -14.38 40.78 51.87
N ILE A 54 -13.80 41.67 51.07
CA ILE A 54 -13.50 43.04 51.48
C ILE A 54 -14.71 43.95 51.26
N ARG A 55 -15.27 43.97 50.04
CA ARG A 55 -16.37 44.86 49.63
C ARG A 55 -17.68 44.62 50.38
N CYS A 56 -17.97 43.36 50.68
CA CYS A 56 -19.16 42.99 51.42
C CYS A 56 -18.81 42.60 52.85
N GLY A 57 -17.96 41.59 53.03
CA GLY A 57 -17.66 41.04 54.35
C GLY A 57 -17.08 42.07 55.32
N LEU A 58 -15.88 42.57 55.04
CA LEU A 58 -15.18 43.54 55.87
C LEU A 58 -15.93 44.87 55.95
N ALA A 59 -16.43 45.38 54.82
CA ALA A 59 -17.15 46.65 54.79
C ALA A 59 -18.44 46.64 55.66
N ASN A 60 -19.13 45.50 55.80
CA ASN A 60 -20.30 45.36 56.68
C ASN A 60 -19.94 45.24 58.17
N ARG A 61 -18.65 45.05 58.52
CA ARG A 61 -18.19 45.07 59.93
C ARG A 61 -17.93 46.46 60.47
N PHE A 62 -17.90 47.46 59.60
CA PHE A 62 -17.71 48.85 59.97
C PHE A 62 -19.00 49.65 59.79
N ASP A 63 -19.27 50.50 60.77
CA ASP A 63 -20.28 51.54 60.65
C ASP A 63 -19.91 52.53 59.55
N ALA A 64 -20.91 53.22 58.99
CA ALA A 64 -20.71 54.14 57.88
C ALA A 64 -19.77 55.32 58.22
N THR A 65 -19.51 55.58 59.51
CA THR A 65 -18.57 56.62 59.98
C THR A 65 -17.12 56.17 59.98
N ASP A 66 -16.85 54.86 60.01
CA ASP A 66 -15.51 54.34 60.28
C ASP A 66 -14.87 53.67 59.06
N TRP A 67 -15.61 53.63 57.94
CA TRP A 67 -15.18 53.03 56.68
C TRP A 67 -15.25 54.04 55.54
N PHE A 68 -14.08 54.43 55.05
CA PHE A 68 -13.96 55.17 53.79
C PHE A 68 -12.94 54.47 52.90
N ASP A 69 -13.44 53.68 51.96
CA ASP A 69 -12.65 52.86 51.06
C ASP A 69 -12.43 53.50 49.69
N ILE A 70 -11.22 53.36 49.19
CA ILE A 70 -10.82 53.76 47.84
C ILE A 70 -10.25 52.53 47.16
N TYR A 71 -10.99 52.00 46.20
CA TYR A 71 -10.54 50.87 45.39
C TYR A 71 -9.66 51.37 44.25
N ILE A 72 -8.48 50.77 44.13
CA ILE A 72 -7.47 51.13 43.13
C ILE A 72 -7.09 49.85 42.39
N ARG A 73 -7.13 49.94 41.06
CA ARG A 73 -6.51 48.96 40.14
C ARG A 73 -5.44 49.68 39.32
N ARG A 74 -4.52 48.92 38.74
CA ARG A 74 -3.37 49.51 38.05
C ARG A 74 -3.78 50.37 36.85
N GLY A 75 -4.69 49.86 36.01
CA GLY A 75 -4.91 50.41 34.67
C GLY A 75 -3.59 50.43 33.89
N ASP A 76 -3.28 51.54 33.23
CA ASP A 76 -2.00 51.74 32.53
C ASP A 76 -0.80 51.87 33.49
N ASN A 77 -1.00 52.49 34.66
CA ASN A 77 0.07 52.75 35.64
C ASN A 77 -0.52 53.00 37.04
N ILE A 78 -0.08 52.21 38.03
CA ILE A 78 -0.67 52.22 39.37
C ILE A 78 -0.45 53.53 40.13
N ASN A 79 0.65 54.23 39.88
CA ASN A 79 0.95 55.49 40.57
C ASN A 79 0.01 56.60 40.07
N ARG A 80 -0.27 56.62 38.77
CA ARG A 80 -1.27 57.52 38.18
C ARG A 80 -2.68 57.17 38.68
N ALA A 81 -3.02 55.88 38.73
CA ALA A 81 -4.32 55.43 39.24
C ALA A 81 -4.52 55.80 40.71
N LEU A 82 -3.50 55.65 41.56
CA LEU A 82 -3.52 56.09 42.95
C LEU A 82 -3.75 57.60 43.07
N ASP A 83 -2.97 58.42 42.35
CA ASP A 83 -3.13 59.88 42.37
C ASP A 83 -4.53 60.31 41.89
N GLN A 84 -5.03 59.71 40.81
CA GLN A 84 -6.39 59.97 40.31
C GLN A 84 -7.47 59.55 41.32
N ALA A 85 -7.35 58.38 41.94
CA ALA A 85 -8.32 57.88 42.90
C ALA A 85 -8.39 58.77 44.15
N LEU A 86 -7.24 59.23 44.66
CA LEU A 86 -7.16 60.17 45.78
C LEU A 86 -7.77 61.53 45.42
N ARG A 87 -7.49 62.05 44.22
CA ARG A 87 -8.09 63.31 43.73
C ARG A 87 -9.61 63.22 43.60
N ASN A 88 -10.12 62.13 43.04
CA ASN A 88 -11.56 61.92 42.87
C ASN A 88 -12.31 61.77 44.21
N ALA A 89 -11.62 61.29 45.25
CA ALA A 89 -12.19 61.13 46.58
C ALA A 89 -12.19 62.45 47.39
N SER A 90 -11.37 63.43 47.01
CA SER A 90 -11.19 64.71 47.70
C SER A 90 -12.35 65.66 47.46
N LEU A 91 -12.75 66.40 48.50
CA LEU A 91 -13.77 67.45 48.36
C LEU A 91 -13.14 68.76 47.83
N ASP A 92 -11.86 68.99 48.15
CA ASP A 92 -11.06 70.11 47.68
C ASP A 92 -10.09 69.74 46.54
N THR A 93 -9.67 70.74 45.75
CA THR A 93 -8.70 70.55 44.65
C THR A 93 -7.30 70.28 45.20
N VAL A 94 -6.87 69.02 45.14
CA VAL A 94 -5.48 68.62 45.46
C VAL A 94 -4.54 69.12 44.35
N PRO A 95 -3.50 69.92 44.64
CA PRO A 95 -2.56 70.43 43.63
C PRO A 95 -1.87 69.32 42.82
N ALA A 96 -1.56 69.58 41.55
CA ALA A 96 -0.80 68.66 40.71
C ALA A 96 0.63 68.48 41.26
N GLY A 97 1.06 67.23 41.47
CA GLY A 97 2.38 66.90 42.02
C GLY A 97 2.47 66.76 43.54
N THR A 98 1.36 66.87 44.26
CA THR A 98 1.26 66.55 45.70
C THR A 98 1.61 65.08 45.93
N SER A 99 2.37 64.77 46.98
CA SER A 99 2.71 63.37 47.28
C SER A 99 1.47 62.59 47.76
N PRO A 100 1.39 61.26 47.54
CA PRO A 100 0.25 60.47 48.02
C PRO A 100 0.03 60.57 49.54
N ALA A 101 1.09 60.76 50.33
CA ALA A 101 0.99 60.96 51.77
C ALA A 101 0.26 62.25 52.13
N GLU A 102 0.65 63.38 51.53
CA GLU A 102 -0.01 64.67 51.74
C GLU A 102 -1.47 64.66 51.26
N ALA A 103 -1.76 63.99 50.15
CA ALA A 103 -3.12 63.86 49.63
C ALA A 103 -4.03 63.06 50.58
N VAL A 104 -3.50 62.00 51.20
CA VAL A 104 -4.21 61.20 52.21
C VAL A 104 -4.45 62.00 53.50
N ASP A 105 -3.48 62.79 53.95
CA ASP A 105 -3.65 63.64 55.13
C ASP A 105 -4.70 64.75 54.91
N ALA A 106 -4.74 65.32 53.70
CA ALA A 106 -5.79 66.26 53.30
C ALA A 106 -7.18 65.58 53.29
N LEU A 107 -7.29 64.41 52.65
CA LEU A 107 -8.52 63.61 52.63
C LEU A 107 -9.02 63.26 54.04
N TYR A 108 -8.10 62.92 54.94
CA TYR A 108 -8.44 62.62 56.33
C TYR A 108 -8.97 63.87 57.05
N SER A 109 -8.35 65.03 56.82
CA SER A 109 -8.79 66.31 57.40
C SER A 109 -10.19 66.71 56.92
N ASP A 110 -10.52 66.42 55.67
CA ASP A 110 -11.83 66.72 55.06
C ASP A 110 -12.93 65.80 55.59
N ARG A 111 -12.65 64.49 55.65
CA ARG A 111 -13.66 63.47 55.94
C ARG A 111 -13.75 63.15 57.43
N LEU A 112 -12.66 63.34 58.19
CA LEU A 112 -12.47 62.94 59.58
C LEU A 112 -12.72 61.43 59.81
N ARG A 113 -12.38 60.60 58.82
CA ARG A 113 -12.56 59.14 58.84
C ARG A 113 -11.29 58.42 58.40
N PRO A 114 -10.95 57.26 58.98
CA PRO A 114 -9.84 56.45 58.51
C PRO A 114 -10.01 56.06 57.03
N ILE A 115 -8.93 56.20 56.26
CA ILE A 115 -8.94 55.94 54.80
C ILE A 115 -8.40 54.54 54.53
N TYR A 116 -9.16 53.72 53.83
CA TYR A 116 -8.78 52.38 53.40
C TYR A 116 -8.42 52.39 51.92
N LEU A 117 -7.13 52.32 51.60
CA LEU A 117 -6.65 52.16 50.23
C LEU A 117 -6.60 50.67 49.91
N ILE A 118 -7.46 50.24 48.99
CA ILE A 118 -7.62 48.83 48.64
C ILE A 118 -7.13 48.63 47.22
N PHE A 119 -5.95 48.02 47.09
CA PHE A 119 -5.36 47.69 45.81
C PHE A 119 -5.84 46.31 45.39
N ASP A 120 -6.86 46.27 44.53
CA ASP A 120 -7.42 45.03 44.00
C ASP A 120 -6.66 44.57 42.75
N GLN A 121 -6.54 43.26 42.54
CA GLN A 121 -5.69 42.67 41.48
C GLN A 121 -4.26 43.23 41.47
N PHE A 122 -3.68 43.39 42.66
CA PHE A 122 -2.37 44.02 42.84
C PHE A 122 -1.23 43.30 42.09
N GLU A 123 -1.41 42.02 41.74
CA GLU A 123 -0.46 41.32 40.88
C GLU A 123 -0.20 42.00 39.53
N GLU A 124 -1.13 42.79 38.99
CA GLU A 124 -0.95 43.52 37.72
C GLU A 124 0.29 44.42 37.74
N LEU A 125 0.55 45.10 38.86
CA LEU A 125 1.77 45.91 39.02
C LEU A 125 3.04 45.06 38.88
N LEU A 126 3.02 43.84 39.40
CA LEU A 126 4.17 42.94 39.43
C LEU A 126 4.37 42.18 38.11
N ILE A 127 3.36 42.17 37.25
CA ILE A 127 3.36 41.50 35.94
C ILE A 127 3.65 42.51 34.84
N LEU A 128 2.87 43.59 34.78
CA LEU A 128 2.85 44.58 33.71
C LEU A 128 3.71 45.80 34.01
N GLY A 129 3.83 46.17 35.28
CA GLY A 129 4.54 47.38 35.66
C GLY A 129 6.04 47.25 35.47
N ASP A 130 6.67 48.31 34.95
CA ASP A 130 8.12 48.36 34.84
C ASP A 130 8.79 48.54 36.21
N ARG A 131 10.11 48.32 36.28
CA ARG A 131 10.89 48.45 37.52
C ARG A 131 10.76 49.83 38.17
N GLN A 132 10.60 50.89 37.39
CA GLN A 132 10.53 52.26 37.88
C GLN A 132 9.13 52.56 38.46
N GLU A 133 8.07 52.12 37.79
CA GLU A 133 6.69 52.15 38.27
C GLU A 133 6.56 51.41 39.61
N GLN A 134 7.07 50.16 39.66
CA GLN A 134 7.05 49.35 40.87
C GLN A 134 7.82 50.04 42.02
N GLN A 135 9.04 50.52 41.75
CA GLN A 135 9.85 51.18 42.76
C GLN A 135 9.19 52.46 43.31
N THR A 136 8.62 53.28 42.43
CA THR A 136 7.90 54.50 42.82
C THR A 136 6.69 54.17 43.68
N PHE A 137 5.95 53.12 43.32
CA PHE A 137 4.80 52.66 44.10
C PHE A 137 5.21 52.25 45.52
N PHE A 138 6.18 51.35 45.66
CA PHE A 138 6.60 50.88 46.99
C PHE A 138 7.21 52.01 47.84
N GLN A 139 7.85 53.00 47.24
CA GLN A 139 8.30 54.21 47.95
C GLN A 139 7.12 55.05 48.45
N ASN A 140 6.09 55.26 47.62
CA ASN A 140 4.87 55.97 48.01
C ASN A 140 4.13 55.25 49.14
N ILE A 141 4.00 53.92 49.07
CA ILE A 141 3.38 53.11 50.13
C ILE A 141 4.23 53.16 51.41
N ALA A 142 5.56 53.09 51.32
CA ALA A 142 6.42 53.22 52.49
C ALA A 142 6.23 54.56 53.23
N ALA A 143 6.08 55.66 52.48
CA ALA A 143 5.77 56.98 53.05
C ALA A 143 4.41 57.02 53.75
N LEU A 144 3.43 56.28 53.25
CA LEU A 144 2.08 56.16 53.82
C LEU A 144 2.01 55.26 55.07
N LEU A 145 3.07 54.52 55.42
CA LEU A 145 3.07 53.60 56.57
C LEU A 145 3.71 54.19 57.84
N THR A 146 3.91 55.50 57.87
CA THR A 146 4.42 56.18 59.07
C THR A 146 3.38 56.15 60.20
N PRO A 147 3.79 56.13 61.49
CA PRO A 147 2.85 56.06 62.61
C PRO A 147 1.84 57.23 62.70
N ALA A 148 2.11 58.33 62.00
CA ALA A 148 1.24 59.50 61.92
C ALA A 148 0.15 59.39 60.85
N SER A 149 0.22 58.41 59.93
CA SER A 149 -0.74 58.30 58.85
C SER A 149 -2.06 57.68 59.31
N HIS A 150 -3.17 58.31 58.96
CA HIS A 150 -4.54 57.81 59.25
C HIS A 150 -5.04 56.83 58.18
N CYS A 151 -4.12 56.13 57.52
CA CYS A 151 -4.38 55.30 56.36
C CYS A 151 -4.15 53.82 56.66
N LYS A 152 -5.06 53.00 56.15
CA LYS A 152 -4.97 51.55 56.12
C LYS A 152 -4.86 51.09 54.67
N ILE A 153 -3.92 50.21 54.40
CA ILE A 153 -3.61 49.73 53.06
C ILE A 153 -3.86 48.23 53.01
N ILE A 154 -4.71 47.81 52.07
CA ILE A 154 -5.02 46.41 51.81
C ILE A 154 -4.55 46.09 50.40
N LEU A 155 -3.51 45.25 50.31
CA LEU A 155 -3.04 44.71 49.04
C LEU A 155 -3.76 43.39 48.78
N VAL A 156 -4.52 43.31 47.69
CA VAL A 156 -5.29 42.12 47.32
C VAL A 156 -4.70 41.53 46.07
N MET A 157 -4.19 40.30 46.15
CA MET A 157 -3.55 39.67 45.00
C MET A 157 -3.80 38.16 44.91
N ARG A 158 -3.41 37.56 43.78
CA ARG A 158 -3.38 36.09 43.68
C ARG A 158 -2.15 35.49 44.34
N GLU A 159 -2.28 34.29 44.89
CA GLU A 159 -1.24 33.67 45.70
C GLU A 159 0.01 33.29 44.92
N GLU A 160 -0.10 32.96 43.63
CA GLU A 160 1.01 32.57 42.77
C GLU A 160 2.02 33.72 42.54
N PHE A 161 1.60 34.97 42.68
CA PHE A 161 2.46 36.14 42.47
C PHE A 161 3.12 36.63 43.77
N ILE A 162 2.83 36.03 44.93
CA ILE A 162 3.36 36.47 46.22
C ILE A 162 4.90 36.48 46.24
N ALA A 163 5.56 35.56 45.53
CA ALA A 163 7.01 35.49 45.48
C ALA A 163 7.65 36.72 44.80
N ARG A 164 6.91 37.41 43.92
CA ARG A 164 7.37 38.64 43.27
C ARG A 164 7.41 39.83 44.23
N LEU A 165 6.84 39.71 45.42
CA LEU A 165 6.91 40.73 46.46
C LEU A 165 8.18 40.71 47.31
N TYR A 166 8.91 39.58 47.36
CA TYR A 166 10.12 39.47 48.20
C TYR A 166 11.18 40.56 47.97
N PRO A 167 11.48 40.99 46.72
CA PRO A 167 12.46 42.06 46.50
C PRO A 167 12.11 43.39 47.18
N TRP A 168 10.81 43.63 47.40
CA TRP A 168 10.27 44.89 47.93
C TRP A 168 10.23 44.95 49.45
N GLU A 169 10.51 43.84 50.14
CA GLU A 169 10.71 43.80 51.60
C GLU A 169 11.87 44.72 52.05
N LYS A 170 12.84 44.98 51.15
CA LYS A 170 13.90 45.97 51.39
C LYS A 170 13.37 47.39 51.56
N ILE A 171 12.26 47.73 50.91
CA ILE A 171 11.62 49.06 51.00
C ILE A 171 10.57 49.07 52.11
N ILE A 172 9.79 47.99 52.24
CA ILE A 172 8.77 47.84 53.27
C ILE A 172 9.03 46.55 54.07
N PRO A 173 9.81 46.62 55.18
CA PRO A 173 10.12 45.43 55.98
C PRO A 173 8.89 44.77 56.61
N THR A 174 7.79 45.49 56.79
CA THR A 174 6.54 44.99 57.38
C THR A 174 5.59 44.36 56.37
N LEU A 175 5.98 44.23 55.10
CA LEU A 175 5.12 43.81 53.98
C LEU A 175 4.40 42.48 54.22
N PHE A 176 5.07 41.52 54.88
CA PHE A 176 4.52 40.20 55.14
C PHE A 176 4.03 39.97 56.58
N ASN A 177 4.11 40.99 57.46
CA ASN A 177 3.80 40.83 58.89
C ASN A 177 2.33 40.47 59.15
N LYS A 178 1.41 41.07 58.39
CA LYS A 178 -0.02 40.82 58.47
C LYS A 178 -0.54 40.37 57.11
N ARG A 179 -0.61 39.06 56.94
CA ARG A 179 -1.11 38.43 55.72
C ARG A 179 -2.26 37.48 56.02
N LEU A 180 -3.29 37.53 55.20
CA LEU A 180 -4.43 36.62 55.22
C LEU A 180 -4.43 35.83 53.92
N ARG A 181 -4.20 34.53 54.02
CA ARG A 181 -4.38 33.62 52.89
C ARG A 181 -5.84 33.17 52.86
N LEU A 182 -6.56 33.55 51.82
CA LEU A 182 -7.93 33.11 51.61
C LEU A 182 -7.94 31.74 50.93
N GLU A 183 -8.25 30.72 51.71
CA GLU A 183 -8.36 29.34 51.24
C GLU A 183 -9.69 29.11 50.50
N THR A 184 -9.76 28.01 49.76
CA THR A 184 -11.04 27.53 49.19
C THR A 184 -12.00 27.21 50.33
N MET A 185 -13.30 27.44 50.12
CA MET A 185 -14.28 27.18 51.18
C MET A 185 -14.34 25.69 51.51
N SER A 186 -14.47 25.37 52.80
CA SER A 186 -14.78 24.02 53.24
C SER A 186 -16.17 23.59 52.75
N ARG A 187 -16.41 22.28 52.70
CA ARG A 187 -17.73 21.72 52.34
C ARG A 187 -18.84 22.26 53.25
N ASP A 188 -18.57 22.41 54.55
CA ASP A 188 -19.51 22.96 55.52
C ASP A 188 -19.85 24.43 55.24
N ASN A 189 -18.86 25.26 54.90
CA ASN A 189 -19.09 26.66 54.54
C ASN A 189 -19.86 26.77 53.22
N LEU A 190 -19.60 25.89 52.25
CA LEU A 190 -20.35 25.82 51.00
C LEU A 190 -21.81 25.41 51.21
N LEU A 191 -22.09 24.49 52.13
CA LEU A 191 -23.47 24.15 52.53
C LEU A 191 -24.19 25.35 53.13
N ARG A 192 -23.52 26.13 53.99
CA ARG A 192 -24.06 27.38 54.53
C ARG A 192 -24.33 28.40 53.43
N VAL A 193 -23.45 28.50 52.42
CA VAL A 193 -23.67 29.38 51.26
C VAL A 193 -24.93 28.95 50.50
N ILE A 194 -25.08 27.68 50.16
CA ILE A 194 -26.26 27.20 49.41
C ILE A 194 -27.52 27.45 50.20
N THR A 195 -27.58 26.94 51.43
CA THR A 195 -28.77 27.03 52.28
C THR A 195 -29.15 28.48 52.58
N GLY A 196 -28.17 29.33 52.92
CA GLY A 196 -28.37 30.76 53.18
C GLY A 196 -28.82 31.52 51.93
N THR A 197 -28.17 31.32 50.78
CA THR A 197 -28.50 32.05 49.54
C THR A 197 -29.88 31.67 49.01
N VAL A 198 -30.22 30.37 49.06
CA VAL A 198 -31.51 29.84 48.65
C VAL A 198 -32.63 30.33 49.56
N ALA A 199 -32.40 30.35 50.89
CA ALA A 199 -33.35 30.92 51.84
C ALA A 199 -33.56 32.42 51.65
N ALA A 200 -32.48 33.20 51.47
CA ALA A 200 -32.54 34.65 51.20
C ALA A 200 -33.26 34.97 49.87
N ALA A 201 -33.26 34.04 48.92
CA ALA A 201 -33.95 34.14 47.64
C ALA A 201 -35.41 33.63 47.69
N ASN A 202 -35.94 33.22 48.85
CA ASN A 202 -37.24 32.57 49.01
C ASN A 202 -37.41 31.28 48.19
N ILE A 203 -36.32 30.52 48.01
CA ILE A 203 -36.32 29.22 47.34
C ILE A 203 -36.34 28.12 48.42
N SER A 204 -37.13 27.06 48.23
CA SER A 204 -37.19 25.93 49.17
C SER A 204 -36.34 24.75 48.70
N LEU A 205 -35.73 24.02 49.63
CA LEU A 205 -35.01 22.77 49.34
C LEU A 205 -35.90 21.57 49.72
N GLN A 206 -36.14 20.63 48.80
CA GLN A 206 -37.06 19.49 49.01
C GLN A 206 -36.71 18.65 50.24
N SER A 207 -35.42 18.36 50.44
CA SER A 207 -34.93 17.56 51.55
C SER A 207 -33.99 18.35 52.47
N GLY A 208 -34.14 19.68 52.51
CA GLY A 208 -33.27 20.57 53.30
C GLY A 208 -31.80 20.43 52.93
N GLU A 209 -30.95 20.18 53.92
CA GLU A 209 -29.50 20.06 53.76
C GLU A 209 -29.10 18.92 52.81
N ALA A 210 -29.83 17.81 52.75
CA ALA A 210 -29.52 16.71 51.84
C ALA A 210 -29.61 17.10 50.35
N THR A 211 -30.50 18.04 50.00
CA THR A 211 -30.54 18.59 48.63
C THR A 211 -29.37 19.55 48.39
N ALA A 212 -28.95 20.31 49.39
CA ALA A 212 -27.76 21.16 49.29
C ALA A 212 -26.47 20.32 49.14
N GLU A 213 -26.33 19.22 49.88
CA GLU A 213 -25.23 18.25 49.71
C GLU A 213 -25.20 17.68 48.30
N LYS A 214 -26.36 17.31 47.77
CA LYS A 214 -26.46 16.78 46.40
C LYS A 214 -26.06 17.83 45.35
N ILE A 215 -26.45 19.08 45.52
CA ILE A 215 -25.99 20.19 44.67
C ILE A 215 -24.46 20.29 44.73
N LEU A 216 -23.85 20.17 45.91
CA LEU A 216 -22.39 20.19 46.04
C LEU A 216 -21.72 18.99 45.36
N ASP A 217 -22.28 17.79 45.45
CA ASP A 217 -21.70 16.61 44.81
C ASP A 217 -21.71 16.73 43.28
N TYR A 218 -22.74 17.37 42.70
CA TYR A 218 -22.83 17.62 41.26
C TYR A 218 -21.93 18.78 40.79
N LEU A 219 -21.58 19.69 41.71
CA LEU A 219 -20.65 20.80 41.50
C LEU A 219 -19.19 20.45 41.74
N SER A 220 -18.91 19.43 42.55
CA SER A 220 -17.56 19.09 42.97
C SER A 220 -16.78 18.42 41.84
N ASP A 221 -15.72 19.08 41.37
CA ASP A 221 -14.68 18.46 40.55
C ASP A 221 -13.66 17.76 41.48
N PRO A 222 -13.35 16.46 41.26
CA PRO A 222 -12.34 15.72 42.01
C PRO A 222 -10.96 16.38 42.10
N ARG A 223 -10.62 17.29 41.15
CA ARG A 223 -9.27 17.88 41.04
C ARG A 223 -9.15 19.27 41.66
N SER A 224 -10.22 20.06 41.67
CA SER A 224 -10.13 21.50 41.96
C SER A 224 -11.08 21.99 43.06
N GLY A 225 -11.93 21.10 43.61
CA GLY A 225 -12.93 21.48 44.59
C GLY A 225 -14.08 22.30 43.96
N VAL A 226 -14.87 22.99 44.79
CA VAL A 226 -15.97 23.85 44.31
C VAL A 226 -15.53 25.31 44.31
N GLN A 227 -15.55 25.94 43.13
CA GLN A 227 -15.36 27.39 43.04
C GLN A 227 -16.69 28.14 43.20
N LEU A 228 -16.66 29.23 43.97
CA LEU A 228 -17.86 30.00 44.34
C LEU A 228 -18.59 30.62 43.14
N THR A 229 -17.85 31.01 42.11
CA THR A 229 -18.43 31.55 40.89
C THR A 229 -19.34 30.54 40.19
N TYR A 230 -18.95 29.26 40.22
CA TYR A 230 -19.69 28.19 39.56
C TYR A 230 -20.89 27.72 40.32
N LEU A 231 -20.78 27.77 41.64
CA LEU A 231 -21.94 27.61 42.48
C LEU A 231 -23.05 28.60 42.07
N GLN A 232 -22.71 29.86 41.77
CA GLN A 232 -23.73 30.83 41.34
C GLN A 232 -24.32 30.54 39.96
N VAL A 233 -23.50 30.13 38.97
CA VAL A 233 -24.00 29.76 37.63
C VAL A 233 -24.91 28.53 37.70
N TYR A 234 -24.52 27.53 38.49
CA TYR A 234 -25.29 26.31 38.67
C TYR A 234 -26.62 26.56 39.40
N LEU A 235 -26.59 27.37 40.47
CA LEU A 235 -27.81 27.76 41.17
C LEU A 235 -28.73 28.62 40.30
N ASP A 236 -28.19 29.45 39.40
CA ASP A 236 -29.00 30.17 38.41
C ASP A 236 -29.69 29.21 37.44
N LYS A 237 -28.96 28.24 36.87
CA LYS A 237 -29.56 27.24 35.98
C LYS A 237 -30.65 26.46 36.69
N LEU A 238 -30.38 25.99 37.91
CA LEU A 238 -31.39 25.33 38.76
C LEU A 238 -32.62 26.22 39.00
N TYR A 239 -32.42 27.52 39.24
CA TYR A 239 -33.52 28.46 39.41
C TYR A 239 -34.37 28.61 38.16
N ARG A 240 -33.74 28.75 36.99
CA ARG A 240 -34.46 28.84 35.71
C ARG A 240 -35.22 27.55 35.40
N GLU A 241 -34.61 26.39 35.61
CA GLU A 241 -35.27 25.10 35.40
C GLU A 241 -36.41 24.87 36.41
N ALA A 242 -36.24 25.27 37.67
CA ALA A 242 -37.31 25.25 38.66
C ALA A 242 -38.47 26.18 38.26
N GLN A 243 -38.16 27.38 37.74
CA GLN A 243 -39.16 28.35 37.27
C GLN A 243 -39.94 27.85 36.04
N LYS A 244 -39.30 27.08 35.15
CA LYS A 244 -40.00 26.39 34.05
C LYS A 244 -41.01 25.35 34.58
N GLN A 245 -40.71 24.69 35.69
CA GLN A 245 -41.61 23.71 36.31
C GLN A 245 -42.75 24.37 37.12
N SER A 246 -42.50 25.49 37.79
CA SER A 246 -43.51 26.25 38.53
C SER A 246 -43.10 27.71 38.75
N ALA A 247 -43.93 28.66 38.29
CA ALA A 247 -43.65 30.09 38.39
C ALA A 247 -43.99 30.72 39.77
N THR A 248 -44.74 30.02 40.62
CA THR A 248 -45.29 30.57 41.88
C THR A 248 -44.55 30.12 43.14
N VAL A 249 -43.95 28.92 43.13
CA VAL A 249 -43.13 28.41 44.24
C VAL A 249 -41.88 27.77 43.65
N THR A 250 -40.73 28.36 43.91
CA THR A 250 -39.44 27.81 43.48
C THR A 250 -38.94 26.81 44.52
N GLN A 251 -38.82 25.54 44.12
CA GLN A 251 -38.26 24.48 44.95
C GLN A 251 -37.14 23.76 44.20
N PHE A 252 -35.98 23.59 44.84
CA PHE A 252 -34.93 22.71 44.35
C PHE A 252 -35.20 21.30 44.86
N SER A 253 -35.47 20.39 43.92
CA SER A 253 -35.71 18.97 44.20
C SER A 253 -34.50 18.13 43.82
N ASN A 254 -34.35 16.96 44.44
CA ASN A 254 -33.25 16.06 44.13
C ASN A 254 -33.27 15.58 42.68
N ARG A 255 -34.45 15.52 42.06
CA ARG A 255 -34.65 15.18 40.65
C ARG A 255 -34.24 16.34 39.74
N LEU A 256 -34.58 17.58 40.10
CA LEU A 256 -34.16 18.76 39.35
C LEU A 256 -32.63 18.88 39.28
N VAL A 257 -31.93 18.56 40.39
CA VAL A 257 -30.47 18.53 40.43
C VAL A 257 -29.89 17.46 39.48
N GLU A 258 -30.51 16.27 39.44
CA GLU A 258 -30.11 15.21 38.50
C GLU A 258 -30.33 15.62 37.05
N ASP A 259 -31.51 16.17 36.74
CA ASP A 259 -31.91 16.58 35.38
C ASP A 259 -31.06 17.76 34.87
N THR A 260 -30.56 18.62 35.76
CA THR A 260 -29.71 19.77 35.40
C THR A 260 -28.30 19.36 34.95
N GLY A 261 -27.85 18.16 35.31
CA GLY A 261 -26.54 17.64 34.96
C GLY A 261 -25.42 18.10 35.91
N ARG A 262 -24.19 17.63 35.67
CA ARG A 262 -23.00 18.04 36.43
C ARG A 262 -22.50 19.41 35.96
N LEU A 263 -21.55 20.00 36.69
CA LEU A 263 -20.97 21.29 36.35
C LEU A 263 -20.50 21.37 34.88
N ASP A 264 -19.84 20.33 34.36
CA ASP A 264 -19.36 20.32 32.98
C ASP A 264 -20.50 20.45 31.95
N ASP A 265 -21.62 19.76 32.19
CA ASP A 265 -22.83 19.83 31.35
C ASP A 265 -23.49 21.22 31.45
N VAL A 266 -23.50 21.81 32.65
CA VAL A 266 -24.04 23.15 32.88
C VAL A 266 -23.20 24.23 32.19
N MET A 267 -21.88 24.13 32.24
CA MET A 267 -20.97 25.06 31.59
C MET A 267 -21.00 24.91 30.06
N ALA A 268 -21.19 23.69 29.55
CA ALA A 268 -21.39 23.39 28.14
C ALA A 268 -22.65 24.06 27.59
N ASP A 269 -23.80 23.79 28.23
CA ASP A 269 -25.09 24.37 27.85
C ASP A 269 -25.06 25.89 27.90
N PHE A 270 -24.44 26.46 28.94
CA PHE A 270 -24.26 27.90 29.08
C PHE A 270 -23.45 28.49 27.93
N LEU A 271 -22.32 27.87 27.57
CA LEU A 271 -21.48 28.38 26.48
C LEU A 271 -22.21 28.31 25.14
N GLU A 272 -22.96 27.23 24.89
CA GLU A 272 -23.73 27.03 23.67
C GLU A 272 -24.88 28.05 23.53
N GLU A 273 -25.64 28.26 24.61
CA GLU A 273 -26.72 29.25 24.66
C GLU A 273 -26.16 30.66 24.42
N GLN A 274 -25.07 31.02 25.10
CA GLN A 274 -24.44 32.32 24.92
C GLN A 274 -23.83 32.47 23.52
N ARG A 275 -23.30 31.40 22.91
CA ARG A 275 -22.81 31.42 21.52
C ARG A 275 -23.93 31.79 20.56
N GLY A 276 -25.09 31.14 20.68
CA GLY A 276 -26.26 31.44 19.86
C GLY A 276 -26.77 32.86 20.04
N GLU A 277 -26.82 33.38 21.27
CA GLU A 277 -27.22 34.77 21.54
C GLU A 277 -26.22 35.80 21.00
N ILE A 278 -24.91 35.51 21.06
CA ILE A 278 -23.86 36.39 20.52
C ILE A 278 -23.95 36.40 18.99
N GLU A 279 -24.05 35.22 18.36
CA GLU A 279 -24.16 35.12 16.90
C GLU A 279 -25.41 35.83 16.38
N ALA A 280 -26.55 35.67 17.05
CA ALA A 280 -27.78 36.39 16.71
C ALA A 280 -27.63 37.92 16.87
N ALA A 281 -26.94 38.38 17.93
CA ALA A 281 -26.67 39.81 18.13
C ALA A 281 -25.73 40.37 17.04
N LEU A 282 -24.65 39.66 16.70
CA LEU A 282 -23.71 40.06 15.65
C LEU A 282 -24.36 40.09 14.26
N GLN A 283 -25.26 39.14 13.96
CA GLN A 283 -26.05 39.15 12.72
C GLN A 283 -27.04 40.33 12.69
N ALA A 284 -27.67 40.65 13.82
CA ALA A 284 -28.57 41.81 13.93
C ALA A 284 -27.82 43.15 13.74
N ASP A 285 -26.56 43.21 14.15
CA ASP A 285 -25.65 44.35 13.94
C ASP A 285 -25.09 44.42 12.50
N GLY A 286 -25.46 43.48 11.62
CA GLY A 286 -25.17 43.50 10.19
C GLY A 286 -23.89 42.79 9.75
N PHE A 287 -23.27 41.97 10.61
CA PHE A 287 -22.07 41.21 10.27
C PHE A 287 -22.39 39.87 9.59
N GLU A 288 -21.67 39.54 8.51
CA GLU A 288 -21.67 38.19 7.94
C GLU A 288 -20.70 37.28 8.71
N LEU A 289 -21.23 36.20 9.28
CA LEU A 289 -20.47 35.24 10.08
C LEU A 289 -20.06 34.03 9.23
N PRO A 290 -18.75 33.73 9.11
CA PRO A 290 -18.28 32.43 8.63
C PRO A 290 -18.84 31.26 9.44
N GLU A 291 -18.92 30.07 8.83
CA GLU A 291 -19.32 28.86 9.55
C GLU A 291 -18.41 28.63 10.77
N GLU A 292 -19.02 28.44 11.94
CA GLU A 292 -18.33 28.27 13.23
C GLU A 292 -17.41 29.46 13.64
N ALA A 293 -17.68 30.68 13.17
CA ALA A 293 -16.82 31.85 13.44
C ALA A 293 -16.53 32.07 14.94
N LEU A 294 -17.55 31.97 15.79
CA LEU A 294 -17.38 32.19 17.23
C LEU A 294 -16.61 31.04 17.90
N GLN A 295 -16.78 29.81 17.41
CA GLN A 295 -16.00 28.66 17.85
C GLN A 295 -14.51 28.83 17.49
N ILE A 296 -14.20 29.25 16.25
CA ILE A 296 -12.83 29.50 15.79
C ILE A 296 -12.16 30.61 16.61
N LEU A 297 -12.92 31.65 16.97
CA LEU A 297 -12.46 32.73 17.84
C LEU A 297 -12.19 32.24 19.26
N LEU A 298 -13.12 31.48 19.86
CA LEU A 298 -12.97 30.90 21.19
C LEU A 298 -11.79 29.92 21.29
N GLU A 299 -11.53 29.16 20.22
CA GLU A 299 -10.38 28.26 20.11
C GLU A 299 -9.02 28.98 20.21
N GLN A 300 -8.96 30.29 19.93
CA GLN A 300 -7.72 31.06 20.12
C GLN A 300 -7.36 31.20 21.59
N PHE A 301 -8.32 31.14 22.50
CA PHE A 301 -8.10 31.33 23.94
C PHE A 301 -7.84 30.03 24.70
N ILE A 302 -7.58 28.93 23.98
CA ILE A 302 -7.25 27.63 24.60
C ILE A 302 -5.98 27.01 24.00
N THR A 303 -5.18 26.39 24.84
CA THR A 303 -4.03 25.59 24.42
C THR A 303 -4.47 24.31 23.69
N PRO A 304 -3.57 23.62 22.97
CA PRO A 304 -3.86 22.31 22.39
C PRO A 304 -4.38 21.31 23.43
N GLU A 305 -3.90 21.37 24.66
CA GLU A 305 -4.27 20.50 25.78
C GLU A 305 -5.60 20.87 26.45
N GLY A 306 -6.29 21.91 25.97
CA GLY A 306 -7.58 22.35 26.50
C GLY A 306 -7.50 23.13 27.80
N THR A 307 -6.36 23.80 28.04
CA THR A 307 -6.21 24.76 29.15
C THR A 307 -6.36 26.18 28.62
N LYS A 308 -6.78 27.15 29.45
CA LYS A 308 -6.94 28.53 28.98
C LYS A 308 -5.58 29.15 28.60
N GLN A 309 -5.59 30.03 27.60
CA GLN A 309 -4.45 30.89 27.26
C GLN A 309 -4.92 32.33 26.98
N PRO A 310 -4.19 33.36 27.45
CA PRO A 310 -4.47 34.74 27.10
C PRO A 310 -4.06 35.04 25.66
N MET A 311 -4.82 35.90 24.98
CA MET A 311 -4.56 36.33 23.61
C MET A 311 -4.76 37.83 23.44
N ALA A 312 -3.74 38.48 22.88
CA ALA A 312 -3.83 39.89 22.49
C ALA A 312 -4.76 40.07 21.29
N LYS A 313 -5.56 41.13 21.30
CA LYS A 313 -6.45 41.56 20.22
C LYS A 313 -5.72 41.68 18.88
N THR A 314 -4.53 42.29 18.89
CA THR A 314 -3.69 42.42 17.69
C THR A 314 -3.19 41.08 17.16
N ALA A 315 -3.06 40.07 18.03
CA ALA A 315 -2.70 38.72 17.61
C ALA A 315 -3.92 38.00 17.00
N LEU A 316 -5.12 38.19 17.57
CA LEU A 316 -6.37 37.66 17.02
C LEU A 316 -6.64 38.20 15.61
N GLN A 317 -6.48 39.52 15.42
CA GLN A 317 -6.64 40.19 14.12
C GLN A 317 -5.62 39.72 13.07
N LYS A 318 -4.47 39.18 13.48
CA LYS A 318 -3.45 38.62 12.56
C LYS A 318 -3.64 37.13 12.31
N ASN A 319 -4.12 36.39 13.31
CA ASN A 319 -4.23 34.94 13.26
C ASN A 319 -5.53 34.47 12.60
N LEU A 320 -6.58 35.29 12.66
CA LEU A 320 -7.89 35.00 12.09
C LEU A 320 -8.07 35.71 10.76
N SER A 321 -8.68 35.03 9.80
CA SER A 321 -9.06 35.59 8.49
C SER A 321 -10.36 36.39 8.53
N PHE A 322 -10.79 36.82 9.73
CA PHE A 322 -12.03 37.57 9.93
C PHE A 322 -11.77 39.07 9.86
N ASP A 323 -12.78 39.83 9.46
CA ASP A 323 -12.70 41.28 9.43
C ASP A 323 -12.48 41.85 10.83
N THR A 324 -11.61 42.85 10.94
CA THR A 324 -11.25 43.45 12.24
C THR A 324 -12.47 43.99 13.02
N PRO A 325 -13.45 44.67 12.40
CA PRO A 325 -14.67 45.11 13.10
C PRO A 325 -15.50 43.95 13.68
N LEU A 326 -15.50 42.79 13.01
CA LEU A 326 -16.20 41.60 13.49
C LEU A 326 -15.52 41.03 14.73
N ILE A 327 -14.19 40.93 14.73
CA ILE A 327 -13.41 40.45 15.89
C ILE A 327 -13.67 41.38 17.08
N ASP A 328 -13.63 42.70 16.87
CA ASP A 328 -13.82 43.69 17.93
C ASP A 328 -15.24 43.62 18.53
N ALA A 329 -16.27 43.50 17.69
CA ALA A 329 -17.65 43.33 18.14
C ALA A 329 -17.85 42.02 18.91
N ALA A 330 -17.28 40.91 18.41
CA ALA A 330 -17.36 39.61 19.06
C ALA A 330 -16.66 39.59 20.43
N LEU A 331 -15.48 40.22 20.54
CA LEU A 331 -14.76 40.36 21.82
C LEU A 331 -15.58 41.18 22.83
N GLY A 332 -16.18 42.29 22.39
CA GLY A 332 -17.05 43.10 23.26
C GLY A 332 -18.26 42.33 23.78
N GLN A 333 -18.90 41.51 22.95
CA GLN A 333 -20.03 40.67 23.34
C GLN A 333 -19.62 39.52 24.30
N LEU A 334 -18.45 38.91 24.07
CA LEU A 334 -17.87 37.87 24.92
C LEU A 334 -17.43 38.41 26.28
N GLU A 335 -16.90 39.62 26.33
CA GLU A 335 -16.52 40.33 27.56
C GLU A 335 -17.76 40.78 28.35
N ALA A 336 -18.77 41.36 27.67
CA ALA A 336 -20.02 41.78 28.30
C ALA A 336 -20.74 40.60 28.99
N ARG A 337 -20.70 39.42 28.37
CA ARG A 337 -21.23 38.16 28.93
C ARG A 337 -20.26 37.43 29.86
N ARG A 338 -19.06 37.98 30.07
CA ARG A 338 -18.00 37.47 30.99
C ARG A 338 -17.51 36.07 30.66
N ILE A 339 -17.58 35.69 29.40
CA ILE A 339 -16.94 34.49 28.85
C ILE A 339 -15.44 34.77 28.71
N LEU A 340 -15.11 35.97 28.25
CA LEU A 340 -13.75 36.50 28.25
C LEU A 340 -13.55 37.52 29.36
N ARG A 341 -12.30 37.66 29.80
CA ARG A 341 -11.83 38.72 30.69
C ARG A 341 -10.69 39.44 30.02
N ASN A 342 -10.72 40.77 30.08
CA ASN A 342 -9.63 41.60 29.62
C ASN A 342 -8.62 41.75 30.78
N THR A 343 -7.42 41.18 30.64
CA THR A 343 -6.40 41.13 31.69
C THR A 343 -5.38 42.26 31.61
N GLU A 344 -5.10 42.76 30.41
CA GLU A 344 -4.13 43.82 30.10
C GLU A 344 -4.69 44.64 28.92
N GLU A 345 -4.23 45.86 28.61
CA GLU A 345 -4.76 46.62 27.45
C GLU A 345 -4.82 45.74 26.18
N ASP A 346 -6.04 45.44 25.74
CA ASP A 346 -6.33 44.58 24.58
C ASP A 346 -5.83 43.12 24.70
N VAL A 347 -5.70 42.54 25.89
CA VAL A 347 -5.39 41.11 26.09
C VAL A 347 -6.56 40.40 26.77
N PHE A 348 -7.14 39.44 26.05
CA PHE A 348 -8.33 38.71 26.49
C PHE A 348 -7.97 37.27 26.90
N GLU A 349 -8.55 36.75 27.97
CA GLU A 349 -8.44 35.34 28.39
C GLU A 349 -9.81 34.74 28.68
N LEU A 350 -9.95 33.42 28.63
CA LEU A 350 -11.17 32.78 29.12
C LEU A 350 -11.33 33.01 30.61
N SER A 351 -12.56 33.33 31.01
CA SER A 351 -12.89 33.57 32.41
C SER A 351 -12.63 32.34 33.30
N HIS A 352 -12.61 31.12 32.72
CA HIS A 352 -12.20 29.91 33.41
C HIS A 352 -11.76 28.72 32.50
N ASP A 353 -10.93 27.84 33.05
CA ASP A 353 -10.51 26.54 32.50
C ASP A 353 -11.62 25.49 32.20
N ALA A 354 -12.78 25.47 32.86
CA ALA A 354 -13.82 24.49 32.50
C ALA A 354 -14.39 24.76 31.10
N LEU A 355 -14.51 26.05 30.74
CA LEU A 355 -14.82 26.47 29.37
C LEU A 355 -13.72 26.02 28.42
N ALA A 356 -12.45 26.09 28.83
CA ALA A 356 -11.33 25.68 27.99
C ALA A 356 -11.38 24.19 27.64
N GLY A 357 -11.69 23.35 28.63
CA GLY A 357 -11.88 21.91 28.44
C GLY A 357 -13.04 21.59 27.49
N HIS A 358 -14.16 22.29 27.63
CA HIS A 358 -15.32 22.06 26.76
C HIS A 358 -15.09 22.53 25.32
N ILE A 359 -14.52 23.73 25.12
CA ILE A 359 -14.16 24.25 23.79
C ILE A 359 -13.18 23.28 23.10
N ALA A 360 -12.24 22.69 23.84
CA ALA A 360 -11.30 21.70 23.31
C ALA A 360 -11.97 20.40 22.88
N GLN A 361 -13.00 19.93 23.59
CA GLN A 361 -13.76 18.71 23.25
C GLN A 361 -14.59 18.88 21.97
N GLN A 362 -15.03 20.10 21.66
CA GLN A 362 -15.78 20.41 20.45
C GLN A 362 -14.89 20.56 19.19
N ARG A 363 -13.56 20.47 19.31
CA ARG A 363 -12.66 20.55 18.15
C ARG A 363 -12.86 19.37 17.21
N SER A 364 -12.99 19.66 15.92
CA SER A 364 -12.94 18.61 14.90
C SER A 364 -11.56 17.92 14.91
N PRO A 365 -11.50 16.59 14.66
CA PRO A 365 -10.22 15.87 14.61
C PRO A 365 -9.23 16.53 13.64
N GLU A 366 -9.70 16.99 12.48
CA GLU A 366 -8.88 17.64 11.47
C GLU A 366 -8.20 18.93 11.99
N ARG A 367 -8.89 19.74 12.79
CA ARG A 367 -8.32 20.98 13.36
C ARG A 367 -7.29 20.72 14.44
N LEU A 368 -7.49 19.71 15.30
CA LEU A 368 -6.48 19.25 16.27
C LEU A 368 -5.16 18.88 15.56
N TRP A 369 -5.25 18.10 14.48
CA TRP A 369 -4.09 17.72 13.69
C TRP A 369 -3.39 18.91 13.03
N LEU A 370 -4.15 19.89 12.51
CA LEU A 370 -3.57 21.11 11.91
C LEU A 370 -2.84 21.96 12.95
N GLN A 371 -3.40 22.14 14.16
CA GLN A 371 -2.76 22.89 15.22
C GLN A 371 -1.47 22.23 15.72
N GLU A 372 -1.47 20.91 15.93
CA GLU A 372 -0.26 20.16 16.29
C GLU A 372 0.86 20.36 15.27
N ILE A 373 0.51 20.33 13.98
CA ILE A 373 1.46 20.54 12.89
C ILE A 373 2.03 21.97 12.91
N VAL A 374 1.17 22.98 13.10
CA VAL A 374 1.62 24.39 13.20
C VAL A 374 2.53 24.58 14.40
N GLN A 375 2.19 24.03 15.57
CA GLN A 375 3.02 24.14 16.77
C GLN A 375 4.38 23.45 16.62
N LEU A 376 4.40 22.28 15.99
CA LEU A 376 5.65 21.60 15.62
C LEU A 376 6.53 22.48 14.74
N ILE A 377 5.94 23.14 13.72
CA ILE A 377 6.67 24.03 12.81
C ILE A 377 7.23 25.23 13.57
N LYS A 378 6.43 25.88 14.42
CA LYS A 378 6.84 27.04 15.23
C LYS A 378 7.99 26.69 16.19
N THR A 379 7.84 25.59 16.92
CA THR A 379 8.87 25.09 17.85
C THR A 379 10.19 24.82 17.12
N ARG A 380 10.10 24.19 15.94
CA ARG A 380 11.28 23.89 15.11
C ARG A 380 11.87 25.13 14.46
N TYR A 381 11.06 26.11 14.09
CA TYR A 381 11.53 27.38 13.56
C TYR A 381 12.28 28.21 14.62
N ALA A 382 11.77 28.26 15.86
CA ALA A 382 12.47 28.91 16.96
C ALA A 382 13.83 28.24 17.25
N ALA A 383 13.88 26.90 17.26
CA ALA A 383 15.14 26.16 17.38
C ALA A 383 16.09 26.44 16.20
N TYR A 384 15.57 26.51 14.97
CA TYR A 384 16.33 26.83 13.77
C TYR A 384 17.02 28.19 13.85
N GLN A 385 16.37 29.20 14.42
CA GLN A 385 16.98 30.51 14.60
C GLN A 385 18.21 30.47 15.53
N GLN A 386 18.24 29.56 16.49
CA GLN A 386 19.34 29.44 17.47
C GLN A 386 20.45 28.49 16.99
N THR A 387 20.08 27.32 16.45
CA THR A 387 21.04 26.25 16.13
C THR A 387 21.27 26.07 14.63
N GLY A 388 20.41 26.64 13.78
CA GLY A 388 20.41 26.41 12.34
C GLY A 388 19.82 25.05 11.93
N ASP A 389 19.22 24.30 12.86
CA ASP A 389 18.66 22.97 12.57
C ASP A 389 17.34 23.02 11.83
N LEU A 390 17.27 22.25 10.74
CA LEU A 390 16.09 22.15 9.88
C LEU A 390 15.25 20.92 10.26
N LEU A 391 13.99 20.87 9.80
CA LEU A 391 13.08 19.76 10.07
C LEU A 391 13.62 18.40 9.58
N THR A 392 13.33 17.36 10.34
CA THR A 392 13.71 15.98 10.01
C THR A 392 12.78 15.35 8.97
N ALA A 393 13.21 14.19 8.45
CA ALA A 393 12.47 13.48 7.41
C ALA A 393 11.06 13.03 7.82
N ASN A 394 10.90 12.57 9.07
CA ASN A 394 9.63 12.10 9.60
C ASN A 394 8.68 13.27 9.87
N GLU A 395 9.20 14.41 10.33
CA GLU A 395 8.41 15.61 10.57
C GLU A 395 7.87 16.17 9.26
N LEU A 396 8.70 16.27 8.22
CA LEU A 396 8.26 16.71 6.89
C LEU A 396 7.19 15.77 6.29
N LYS A 397 7.27 14.45 6.54
CA LYS A 397 6.24 13.50 6.10
C LYS A 397 4.89 13.76 6.79
N ARG A 398 4.88 14.15 8.07
CA ARG A 398 3.66 14.51 8.82
C ARG A 398 3.04 15.81 8.33
N ILE A 399 3.87 16.78 7.92
CA ILE A 399 3.43 18.10 7.46
C ILE A 399 2.86 18.06 6.02
N THR A 400 3.40 17.19 5.16
CA THR A 400 3.14 17.18 3.70
C THR A 400 1.66 17.14 3.29
N PRO A 401 0.77 16.31 3.89
CA PRO A 401 -0.64 16.24 3.48
C PRO A 401 -1.42 17.54 3.67
N PHE A 402 -0.94 18.43 4.54
CA PHE A 402 -1.66 19.62 4.96
C PHE A 402 -1.00 20.92 4.49
N ARG A 403 0.03 20.82 3.66
CA ARG A 403 0.90 21.95 3.26
C ARG A 403 0.12 23.18 2.79
N ASP A 404 -0.93 22.97 2.00
CA ASP A 404 -1.68 24.07 1.37
C ASP A 404 -2.75 24.67 2.30
N ARG A 405 -3.02 24.02 3.44
CA ARG A 405 -3.99 24.44 4.46
C ARG A 405 -3.35 25.14 5.66
N LEU A 406 -2.02 25.27 5.70
CA LEU A 406 -1.29 25.86 6.82
C LEU A 406 -1.15 27.38 6.68
N SER A 407 -1.72 28.12 7.63
CA SER A 407 -1.50 29.56 7.79
C SER A 407 -0.17 29.82 8.50
N LEU A 408 0.87 30.10 7.73
CA LEU A 408 2.24 30.33 8.19
C LEU A 408 2.75 31.71 7.76
N THR A 409 3.60 32.30 8.58
CA THR A 409 4.32 33.55 8.25
C THR A 409 5.29 33.34 7.08
N LEU A 410 5.71 34.43 6.44
CA LEU A 410 6.67 34.38 5.32
C LEU A 410 7.98 33.68 5.71
N GLU A 411 8.47 33.93 6.92
CA GLU A 411 9.71 33.36 7.44
C GLU A 411 9.60 31.86 7.72
N GLU A 412 8.50 31.41 8.32
CA GLU A 412 8.20 29.98 8.56
C GLU A 412 8.05 29.21 7.23
N ARG A 413 7.45 29.85 6.21
CA ARG A 413 7.34 29.28 4.87
C ARG A 413 8.72 29.10 4.20
N GLU A 414 9.63 30.06 4.36
CA GLU A 414 11.01 29.90 3.88
C GLU A 414 11.78 28.82 4.62
N PHE A 415 11.59 28.72 5.94
CA PHE A 415 12.18 27.65 6.75
C PHE A 415 11.73 26.26 6.28
N LEU A 416 10.44 26.08 6.01
CA LEU A 416 9.92 24.84 5.42
C LEU A 416 10.55 24.54 4.06
N LYS A 417 10.64 25.54 3.16
CA LYS A 417 11.29 25.36 1.85
C LYS A 417 12.74 24.91 1.99
N LYS A 418 13.52 25.54 2.89
CA LYS A 418 14.92 25.16 3.17
C LYS A 418 15.01 23.73 3.73
N SER A 419 14.07 23.34 4.59
CA SER A 419 14.02 22.00 5.19
C SER A 419 13.73 20.92 4.13
N TYR A 420 12.73 21.13 3.27
CA TYR A 420 12.43 20.23 2.15
C TYR A 420 13.61 20.10 1.19
N PHE A 421 14.27 21.22 0.86
CA PHE A 421 15.43 21.22 -0.04
C PHE A 421 16.63 20.46 0.55
N ARG A 422 16.90 20.60 1.86
CA ARG A 422 17.93 19.80 2.56
C ARG A 422 17.61 18.31 2.53
N GLN A 423 16.36 17.93 2.79
CA GLN A 423 15.98 16.51 2.78
C GLN A 423 16.08 15.90 1.38
N PHE A 424 15.70 16.65 0.35
CA PHE A 424 15.87 16.25 -1.05
C PHE A 424 17.36 16.06 -1.39
N ARG A 425 18.22 17.01 -1.03
CA ARG A 425 19.68 16.91 -1.24
C ARG A 425 20.30 15.74 -0.48
N ASN A 426 19.92 15.51 0.77
CA ASN A 426 20.44 14.40 1.57
C ASN A 426 19.96 13.04 1.03
N ARG A 427 18.73 12.93 0.51
CA ARG A 427 18.26 11.72 -0.17
C ARG A 427 19.09 11.44 -1.42
N LEU A 428 19.39 12.46 -2.22
CA LEU A 428 20.28 12.31 -3.38
C LEU A 428 21.70 11.91 -2.97
N LEU A 429 22.25 12.52 -1.91
CA LEU A 429 23.57 12.18 -1.39
C LEU A 429 23.64 10.73 -0.88
N TYR A 430 22.66 10.30 -0.07
CA TYR A 430 22.60 8.93 0.44
C TYR A 430 22.33 7.91 -0.66
N ALA A 431 21.52 8.25 -1.67
CA ALA A 431 21.36 7.41 -2.85
C ALA A 431 22.67 7.29 -3.64
N ALA A 432 23.44 8.38 -3.78
CA ALA A 432 24.74 8.35 -4.44
C ALA A 432 25.78 7.53 -3.64
N ILE A 433 25.84 7.69 -2.32
CA ILE A 433 26.73 6.90 -1.45
C ILE A 433 26.32 5.42 -1.49
N GLY A 434 25.03 5.12 -1.39
CA GLY A 434 24.50 3.76 -1.51
C GLY A 434 24.83 3.14 -2.86
N LEU A 435 24.69 3.90 -3.94
CA LEU A 435 25.07 3.46 -5.29
C LEU A 435 26.57 3.17 -5.39
N VAL A 436 27.43 4.01 -4.80
CA VAL A 436 28.88 3.76 -4.77
C VAL A 436 29.23 2.51 -3.96
N ILE A 437 28.62 2.32 -2.78
CA ILE A 437 28.83 1.12 -1.96
C ILE A 437 28.36 -0.14 -2.70
N VAL A 438 27.21 -0.07 -3.39
CA VAL A 438 26.70 -1.17 -4.21
C VAL A 438 27.63 -1.44 -5.39
N ILE A 439 28.13 -0.41 -6.09
CA ILE A 439 29.09 -0.58 -7.19
C ILE A 439 30.41 -1.20 -6.70
N VAL A 440 30.95 -0.73 -5.58
CA VAL A 440 32.18 -1.27 -4.98
C VAL A 440 31.96 -2.70 -4.48
N GLY A 441 30.81 -2.97 -3.84
CA GLY A 441 30.42 -4.31 -3.39
C GLY A 441 30.24 -5.28 -4.56
N LEU A 442 29.58 -4.84 -5.64
CA LEU A 442 29.43 -5.61 -6.88
C LEU A 442 30.78 -5.80 -7.58
N ALA A 443 31.68 -4.83 -7.57
CA ALA A 443 33.02 -4.96 -8.13
C ALA A 443 33.89 -5.94 -7.32
N LEU A 444 33.78 -5.93 -5.99
CA LEU A 444 34.45 -6.88 -5.09
C LEU A 444 33.87 -8.30 -5.25
N LEU A 445 32.54 -8.42 -5.33
CA LEU A 445 31.88 -9.70 -5.63
C LEU A 445 32.27 -10.21 -7.02
N TYR A 446 32.32 -9.32 -8.01
CA TYR A 446 32.73 -9.66 -9.37
C TYR A 446 34.18 -10.13 -9.40
N THR A 447 35.11 -9.43 -8.76
CA THR A 447 36.52 -9.84 -8.72
C THR A 447 36.73 -11.15 -7.96
N GLN A 448 36.05 -11.35 -6.82
CA GLN A 448 36.05 -12.64 -6.11
C GLN A 448 35.45 -13.78 -6.93
N PHE A 449 34.33 -13.51 -7.60
CA PHE A 449 33.70 -14.46 -8.50
C PHE A 449 34.63 -14.83 -9.65
N ARG A 450 35.28 -13.85 -10.28
CA ARG A 450 36.22 -14.06 -11.39
C ARG A 450 37.46 -14.84 -10.99
N LEU A 451 38.04 -14.59 -9.80
CA LEU A 451 39.18 -15.37 -9.32
C LEU A 451 38.79 -16.83 -9.02
N LYS A 452 37.63 -17.06 -8.38
CA LYS A 452 37.13 -18.42 -8.13
C LYS A 452 36.73 -19.15 -9.42
N ASP A 453 36.20 -18.41 -10.41
CA ASP A 453 35.83 -18.95 -11.72
C ASP A 453 37.08 -19.40 -12.50
N GLN A 454 38.14 -18.58 -12.49
CA GLN A 454 39.42 -18.95 -13.10
C GLN A 454 40.04 -20.20 -12.45
N GLU A 455 40.03 -20.28 -11.12
CA GLU A 455 40.55 -21.46 -10.41
C GLU A 455 39.77 -22.73 -10.79
N LYS A 456 38.44 -22.68 -10.83
CA LYS A 456 37.58 -23.80 -11.25
C LYS A 456 37.85 -24.24 -12.69
N GLN A 457 38.03 -23.30 -13.61
CA GLN A 457 38.30 -23.60 -15.02
C GLN A 457 39.63 -24.35 -15.19
N THR A 458 40.69 -23.93 -14.50
CA THR A 458 41.99 -24.61 -14.58
C THR A 458 41.94 -26.05 -14.03
N MET A 459 41.19 -26.30 -12.95
CA MET A 459 41.01 -27.64 -12.40
C MET A 459 40.15 -28.54 -13.32
N ALA A 460 39.09 -28.00 -13.91
CA ALA A 460 38.22 -28.76 -14.81
C ALA A 460 38.92 -29.17 -16.12
N LEU A 461 39.76 -28.29 -16.69
CA LEU A 461 40.60 -28.61 -17.85
C LEU A 461 41.60 -29.73 -17.53
N GLY A 462 42.20 -29.72 -16.32
CA GLY A 462 43.07 -30.78 -15.85
C GLY A 462 42.35 -32.14 -15.70
N ASP A 463 41.15 -32.14 -15.13
CA ASP A 463 40.34 -33.35 -14.95
C ASP A 463 39.86 -33.93 -16.30
N ALA A 464 39.43 -33.07 -17.25
CA ALA A 464 38.99 -33.48 -18.58
C ALA A 464 40.14 -34.11 -19.39
N ALA A 465 41.33 -33.50 -19.37
CA ALA A 465 42.51 -34.06 -20.03
C ALA A 465 42.93 -35.42 -19.43
N ASN A 466 42.75 -35.60 -18.12
CA ASN A 466 43.01 -36.88 -17.45
C ASN A 466 41.95 -37.93 -17.80
N ALA A 467 40.66 -37.55 -17.87
CA ALA A 467 39.59 -38.44 -18.32
C ALA A 467 39.85 -38.95 -19.74
N GLN A 468 40.25 -38.07 -20.67
CA GLN A 468 40.56 -38.45 -22.05
C GLN A 468 41.74 -39.44 -22.14
N ARG A 469 42.77 -39.27 -21.30
CA ARG A 469 43.89 -40.22 -21.20
C ARG A 469 43.46 -41.58 -20.63
N LEU A 470 42.50 -41.62 -19.71
CA LEU A 470 41.97 -42.86 -19.13
C LEU A 470 41.07 -43.62 -20.12
N VAL A 471 40.30 -42.91 -20.95
CA VAL A 471 39.55 -43.50 -22.08
C VAL A 471 40.48 -44.22 -23.05
N GLN A 472 41.60 -43.58 -23.43
CA GLN A 472 42.60 -44.21 -24.32
C GLN A 472 43.22 -45.47 -23.72
N ARG A 473 43.26 -45.57 -22.38
CA ARG A 473 43.74 -46.75 -21.64
C ARG A 473 42.64 -47.78 -21.36
N ARG A 474 41.43 -47.59 -21.91
CA ARG A 474 40.24 -48.44 -21.70
C ARG A 474 39.80 -48.59 -20.24
N ASN A 475 40.11 -47.61 -19.39
CA ASN A 475 39.67 -47.59 -18.00
C ASN A 475 38.48 -46.64 -17.85
N PHE A 476 37.30 -47.13 -18.26
CA PHE A 476 36.12 -46.31 -18.50
C PHE A 476 35.42 -45.83 -17.22
N SER A 477 35.42 -46.63 -16.15
CA SER A 477 34.77 -46.26 -14.88
C SER A 477 35.44 -45.07 -14.18
N GLN A 478 36.77 -45.00 -14.20
CA GLN A 478 37.50 -43.84 -13.66
C GLN A 478 37.43 -42.63 -14.60
N ALA A 479 37.40 -42.86 -15.91
CA ALA A 479 37.23 -41.80 -16.89
C ALA A 479 35.87 -41.10 -16.74
N GLU A 480 34.81 -41.85 -16.48
CA GLU A 480 33.46 -41.34 -16.25
C GLU A 480 33.41 -40.45 -14.99
N ILE A 481 33.98 -40.89 -13.88
CA ILE A 481 34.01 -40.11 -12.63
C ILE A 481 34.80 -38.80 -12.80
N LEU A 482 35.93 -38.82 -13.49
CA LEU A 482 36.71 -37.61 -13.75
C LEU A 482 36.03 -36.69 -14.76
N ALA A 483 35.37 -37.22 -15.79
CA ALA A 483 34.57 -36.44 -16.72
C ALA A 483 33.36 -35.79 -16.03
N LEU A 484 32.69 -36.49 -15.11
CA LEU A 484 31.62 -35.95 -14.27
C LEU A 484 32.13 -34.85 -13.33
N LYS A 485 33.30 -35.03 -12.70
CA LYS A 485 33.91 -34.00 -11.84
C LYS A 485 34.32 -32.76 -12.64
N ALA A 486 34.87 -32.94 -13.84
CA ALA A 486 35.18 -31.84 -14.76
C ALA A 486 33.91 -31.08 -15.16
N TYR A 487 32.83 -31.81 -15.51
CA TYR A 487 31.54 -31.23 -15.89
C TYR A 487 30.87 -30.47 -14.74
N GLN A 488 30.84 -31.04 -13.54
CA GLN A 488 30.26 -30.38 -12.37
C GLN A 488 31.01 -29.10 -11.98
N ARG A 489 32.33 -29.05 -12.26
CA ARG A 489 33.17 -27.89 -11.93
C ARG A 489 33.06 -26.76 -12.96
N ASN A 490 32.68 -27.05 -14.21
CA ASN A 490 32.70 -26.09 -15.32
C ASN A 490 31.34 -26.04 -16.04
N ARG A 491 30.35 -25.38 -15.42
CA ARG A 491 28.94 -25.45 -15.83
C ARG A 491 28.55 -24.41 -16.90
N ASP A 492 29.38 -23.38 -17.14
CA ASP A 492 28.96 -22.14 -17.80
C ASP A 492 29.69 -21.78 -19.11
N THR A 493 30.76 -22.48 -19.53
CA THR A 493 31.43 -22.23 -20.82
C THR A 493 30.93 -23.16 -21.94
N GLN A 494 30.33 -22.57 -22.98
CA GLN A 494 29.68 -23.26 -24.12
C GLN A 494 30.61 -24.22 -24.88
N ASN A 495 31.90 -23.87 -25.05
CA ASN A 495 32.87 -24.70 -25.79
C ASN A 495 33.35 -25.93 -25.02
N ASP A 496 33.49 -25.85 -23.69
CA ASP A 496 33.87 -26.99 -22.84
C ASP A 496 32.70 -27.95 -22.64
N ARG A 497 31.47 -27.40 -22.65
CA ARG A 497 30.23 -28.17 -22.62
C ARG A 497 30.13 -29.08 -23.84
N LEU A 498 30.45 -28.57 -25.04
CA LEU A 498 30.47 -29.37 -26.27
C LEU A 498 31.49 -30.52 -26.18
N HIS A 499 32.70 -30.27 -25.65
CA HIS A 499 33.73 -31.29 -25.49
C HIS A 499 33.41 -32.37 -24.46
N LEU A 500 32.82 -32.01 -23.31
CA LEU A 500 32.40 -32.97 -22.28
C LEU A 500 31.10 -33.68 -22.65
N GLN A 501 30.20 -33.00 -23.37
CA GLN A 501 28.98 -33.58 -23.92
C GLN A 501 29.31 -34.60 -25.00
N HIS A 502 30.29 -34.36 -25.87
CA HIS A 502 30.80 -35.38 -26.80
C HIS A 502 31.38 -36.61 -26.07
N ILE A 503 31.96 -36.44 -24.87
CA ILE A 503 32.46 -37.56 -24.04
C ILE A 503 31.28 -38.34 -23.41
N PHE A 504 30.23 -37.66 -22.96
CA PHE A 504 28.99 -38.31 -22.46
C PHE A 504 28.19 -38.98 -23.59
N GLU A 505 28.08 -38.35 -24.76
CA GLU A 505 27.43 -38.89 -25.96
C GLU A 505 28.19 -40.10 -26.50
N ALA A 506 29.52 -40.14 -26.40
CA ALA A 506 30.30 -41.34 -26.71
C ALA A 506 30.06 -42.51 -25.73
N LEU A 507 29.56 -42.24 -24.52
CA LEU A 507 29.26 -43.25 -23.49
C LEU A 507 27.80 -43.73 -23.54
N ASP A 508 26.84 -42.90 -23.95
CA ASP A 508 25.41 -43.26 -24.06
C ASP A 508 25.07 -44.03 -25.37
N MET A 509 25.97 -43.97 -26.35
CA MET A 509 25.87 -44.61 -27.68
C MET A 509 25.99 -46.14 -27.68
N THR A 510 26.22 -46.79 -26.54
CA THR A 510 26.45 -48.24 -26.48
C THR A 510 25.19 -49.11 -26.50
N PHE A 511 23.97 -48.53 -26.49
CA PHE A 511 22.72 -49.27 -26.23
C PHE A 511 21.70 -49.37 -27.38
N TRP A 512 21.92 -48.76 -28.56
CA TRP A 512 20.96 -48.81 -29.67
C TRP A 512 21.58 -49.43 -30.93
N LYS A 513 20.89 -50.44 -31.49
CA LYS A 513 21.32 -51.11 -32.73
C LYS A 513 20.56 -50.52 -33.91
N GLN A 514 21.29 -50.04 -34.92
CA GLN A 514 20.71 -49.56 -36.17
C GLN A 514 20.52 -50.72 -37.17
N GLN A 515 19.34 -50.77 -37.78
CA GLN A 515 18.96 -51.72 -38.83
C GLN A 515 18.58 -50.98 -40.12
N ARG A 516 19.06 -51.47 -41.27
CA ARG A 516 18.76 -50.92 -42.61
C ARG A 516 17.83 -51.88 -43.36
N LEU A 517 16.70 -51.36 -43.83
CA LEU A 517 15.67 -52.11 -44.56
C LEU A 517 15.64 -51.60 -46.01
N GLU A 518 16.05 -52.48 -46.93
CA GLU A 518 16.18 -52.18 -48.35
C GLU A 518 14.98 -52.69 -49.16
N GLY A 519 14.72 -52.07 -50.31
CA GLY A 519 13.74 -52.58 -51.27
C GLY A 519 12.91 -51.53 -52.02
N HIS A 520 13.05 -50.24 -51.73
CA HIS A 520 12.50 -49.18 -52.56
C HIS A 520 13.52 -48.75 -53.63
N ASP A 521 13.03 -48.45 -54.83
CA ASP A 521 13.88 -48.06 -55.97
C ASP A 521 13.93 -46.53 -56.18
N GLY A 522 13.44 -45.77 -55.19
CA GLY A 522 13.46 -44.31 -55.16
C GLY A 522 13.33 -43.78 -53.72
N TYR A 523 13.15 -42.46 -53.56
CA TYR A 523 13.07 -41.83 -52.23
C TYR A 523 11.94 -42.39 -51.40
N VAL A 524 12.21 -42.72 -50.12
CA VAL A 524 11.17 -43.13 -49.19
C VAL A 524 10.57 -41.88 -48.55
N ASN A 525 9.53 -41.36 -49.19
CA ASN A 525 8.92 -40.06 -48.87
C ASN A 525 8.04 -40.10 -47.61
N ALA A 526 7.43 -41.24 -47.31
CA ALA A 526 6.50 -41.37 -46.19
C ALA A 526 6.73 -42.68 -45.44
N VAL A 527 6.70 -42.61 -44.11
CA VAL A 527 6.55 -43.76 -43.22
C VAL A 527 5.42 -43.50 -42.24
N SER A 528 4.63 -44.52 -41.95
CA SER A 528 3.59 -44.46 -40.92
C SER A 528 3.65 -45.74 -40.11
N VAL A 529 3.51 -45.65 -38.79
CA VAL A 529 3.54 -46.81 -37.90
C VAL A 529 2.11 -47.23 -37.55
N SER A 530 1.84 -48.54 -37.46
CA SER A 530 0.52 -49.01 -37.04
C SER A 530 0.35 -48.86 -35.52
N PRO A 531 -0.86 -48.54 -35.02
CA PRO A 531 -1.11 -48.37 -33.58
C PRO A 531 -0.81 -49.62 -32.75
N ASP A 532 -0.94 -50.82 -33.35
CA ASP A 532 -0.64 -52.09 -32.70
C ASP A 532 0.86 -52.36 -32.55
N GLY A 533 1.72 -51.55 -33.20
CA GLY A 533 3.17 -51.62 -33.16
C GLY A 533 3.80 -52.84 -33.79
N ARG A 534 2.99 -53.68 -34.41
CA ARG A 534 3.46 -54.90 -35.08
C ARG A 534 3.84 -54.64 -36.52
N SER A 535 3.49 -53.48 -37.05
CA SER A 535 3.82 -53.11 -38.42
C SER A 535 4.08 -51.63 -38.62
N PHE A 536 4.72 -51.32 -39.73
CA PHE A 536 4.74 -49.97 -40.26
C PHE A 536 4.65 -50.04 -41.78
N ALA A 537 4.30 -48.93 -42.42
CA ALA A 537 4.23 -48.81 -43.86
C ALA A 537 5.25 -47.79 -44.33
N SER A 538 5.83 -48.02 -45.51
CA SER A 538 6.66 -47.06 -46.23
C SER A 538 6.12 -46.86 -47.64
N GLY A 539 6.21 -45.62 -48.12
CA GLY A 539 5.75 -45.20 -49.43
C GLY A 539 6.90 -44.52 -50.16
N GLY A 540 7.18 -44.99 -51.37
CA GLY A 540 8.31 -44.52 -52.15
C GLY A 540 7.91 -43.66 -53.35
N GLU A 541 8.91 -42.95 -53.88
CA GLU A 541 8.83 -42.28 -55.19
C GLU A 541 8.68 -43.27 -56.35
N ASP A 542 9.11 -44.51 -56.13
CA ASP A 542 8.87 -45.67 -57.01
C ASP A 542 7.37 -46.02 -57.18
N GLY A 543 6.48 -45.36 -56.42
CA GLY A 543 5.03 -45.58 -56.46
C GLY A 543 4.60 -46.89 -55.82
N VAL A 544 5.47 -47.47 -54.98
CA VAL A 544 5.21 -48.69 -54.22
C VAL A 544 4.90 -48.34 -52.77
N ILE A 545 3.87 -48.98 -52.21
CA ILE A 545 3.61 -48.99 -50.77
C ILE A 545 4.06 -50.35 -50.24
N LYS A 546 4.94 -50.37 -49.24
CA LYS A 546 5.38 -51.58 -48.55
C LYS A 546 4.89 -51.56 -47.11
N ILE A 547 4.26 -52.66 -46.69
CA ILE A 547 3.83 -52.86 -45.30
C ILE A 547 4.73 -53.91 -44.68
N TRP A 548 5.47 -53.51 -43.64
CA TRP A 548 6.48 -54.28 -42.93
C TRP A 548 5.88 -54.81 -41.64
N GLN A 549 5.78 -56.13 -41.48
CA GLN A 549 5.25 -56.77 -40.28
C GLN A 549 6.34 -57.53 -39.51
N TRP A 550 6.43 -57.29 -38.20
CA TRP A 550 7.39 -57.92 -37.29
C TRP A 550 6.97 -59.35 -36.94
N ARG A 551 7.88 -60.33 -37.10
CA ARG A 551 7.65 -61.74 -36.71
C ARG A 551 8.76 -62.23 -35.77
N ASN A 552 8.71 -61.83 -34.49
CA ASN A 552 9.54 -62.32 -33.37
C ASN A 552 11.08 -62.21 -33.52
N GLY A 553 11.73 -61.41 -32.65
CA GLY A 553 13.19 -61.37 -32.46
C GLY A 553 13.95 -60.31 -33.29
N ASN A 554 15.09 -59.85 -32.77
CA ASN A 554 15.88 -58.68 -33.20
C ASN A 554 16.71 -58.83 -34.51
N ASP A 555 16.28 -59.67 -35.46
CA ASP A 555 17.03 -59.92 -36.72
C ASP A 555 16.28 -59.51 -37.99
N LEU A 556 17.05 -58.96 -38.96
CA LEU A 556 16.58 -58.38 -40.22
C LEU A 556 15.79 -59.34 -41.12
N ALA A 557 15.93 -60.65 -40.93
CA ALA A 557 15.31 -61.68 -41.78
C ALA A 557 13.80 -61.91 -41.50
N ASN A 558 13.23 -61.27 -40.45
CA ASN A 558 11.91 -61.61 -39.93
C ASN A 558 10.77 -60.64 -40.32
N TRP A 559 11.02 -59.68 -41.21
CA TRP A 559 9.97 -58.78 -41.70
C TRP A 559 9.16 -59.42 -42.84
N ARG A 560 7.85 -59.61 -42.66
CA ARG A 560 6.95 -59.92 -43.79
C ARG A 560 6.58 -58.63 -44.50
N ILE A 561 6.84 -58.55 -45.80
CA ILE A 561 6.56 -57.38 -46.62
C ILE A 561 5.38 -57.66 -47.55
N ASN A 562 4.30 -56.89 -47.43
CA ASN A 562 3.26 -56.83 -48.46
C ASN A 562 3.48 -55.59 -49.32
N GLN A 563 3.49 -55.73 -50.64
CA GLN A 563 3.75 -54.64 -51.58
C GLN A 563 2.53 -54.33 -52.44
N PHE A 564 2.23 -53.05 -52.61
CA PHE A 564 1.10 -52.56 -53.40
C PHE A 564 1.55 -51.51 -54.39
N GLN A 565 1.11 -51.65 -55.64
CA GLN A 565 1.40 -50.68 -56.70
C GLN A 565 0.34 -49.58 -56.69
N ALA A 566 0.78 -48.34 -56.49
CA ALA A 566 -0.06 -47.16 -56.63
C ALA A 566 0.05 -46.55 -58.03
N GLY A 567 1.21 -46.65 -58.68
CA GLY A 567 1.46 -46.15 -60.04
C GLY A 567 1.85 -44.67 -60.13
N ALA A 568 1.97 -44.00 -58.98
CA ALA A 568 2.46 -42.64 -58.82
C ALA A 568 3.19 -42.50 -57.47
N SER A 569 4.12 -41.55 -57.36
CA SER A 569 4.94 -41.34 -56.16
C SER A 569 4.06 -41.11 -54.94
N ILE A 570 4.30 -41.88 -53.88
CA ILE A 570 3.57 -41.76 -52.61
C ILE A 570 4.23 -40.66 -51.77
N HIS A 571 3.45 -39.69 -51.31
CA HIS A 571 3.93 -38.57 -50.49
C HIS A 571 3.43 -38.58 -49.05
N SER A 572 2.31 -39.24 -48.77
CA SER A 572 1.74 -39.30 -47.43
C SER A 572 1.16 -40.66 -47.16
N LEU A 573 1.38 -41.16 -45.94
CA LEU A 573 0.81 -42.38 -45.41
C LEU A 573 0.26 -42.08 -44.02
N ALA A 574 -0.93 -42.61 -43.72
CA ALA A 574 -1.52 -42.51 -42.40
C ALA A 574 -2.22 -43.82 -42.04
N PHE A 575 -1.84 -44.47 -40.94
CA PHE A 575 -2.63 -45.56 -40.37
C PHE A 575 -3.84 -45.00 -39.60
N ASP A 576 -4.96 -45.72 -39.65
CA ASP A 576 -6.11 -45.46 -38.79
C ASP A 576 -5.72 -45.72 -37.32
N PRO A 577 -5.77 -44.69 -36.43
CA PRO A 577 -5.34 -44.81 -35.05
C PRO A 577 -6.19 -45.74 -34.19
N HIS A 578 -7.42 -46.07 -34.61
CA HIS A 578 -8.36 -46.84 -33.79
C HIS A 578 -8.20 -48.35 -33.94
N GLN A 579 -8.15 -48.84 -35.17
CA GLN A 579 -8.16 -50.28 -35.46
C GLN A 579 -6.84 -50.78 -36.07
N GLY A 580 -5.98 -49.89 -36.59
CA GLY A 580 -4.71 -50.24 -37.24
C GLY A 580 -4.82 -51.12 -38.49
N ASN A 581 -6.04 -51.42 -38.92
CA ASN A 581 -6.36 -52.30 -40.05
C ASN A 581 -6.64 -51.51 -41.33
N VAL A 582 -6.60 -50.18 -41.32
CA VAL A 582 -6.74 -49.33 -42.50
C VAL A 582 -5.51 -48.42 -42.61
N LEU A 583 -5.00 -48.27 -43.83
CA LEU A 583 -3.91 -47.38 -44.20
C LEU A 583 -4.38 -46.51 -45.36
N ALA A 584 -4.28 -45.19 -45.21
CA ALA A 584 -4.51 -44.25 -46.30
C ALA A 584 -3.17 -43.82 -46.92
N ALA A 585 -3.13 -43.74 -48.25
CA ALA A 585 -1.95 -43.36 -49.02
C ALA A 585 -2.30 -42.28 -50.04
N GLY A 586 -1.54 -41.19 -50.02
CA GLY A 586 -1.72 -40.04 -50.90
C GLY A 586 -0.57 -39.98 -51.90
N ASP A 587 -0.89 -39.90 -53.19
CA ASP A 587 0.10 -39.78 -54.24
C ASP A 587 0.33 -38.33 -54.69
N ASN A 588 1.32 -38.14 -55.56
CA ASN A 588 1.70 -36.86 -56.14
C ASN A 588 0.82 -36.38 -57.31
N ARG A 589 -0.15 -37.16 -57.75
CA ARG A 589 -1.12 -36.83 -58.81
C ARG A 589 -2.51 -36.50 -58.27
N GLY A 590 -2.68 -36.46 -56.94
CA GLY A 590 -3.95 -36.17 -56.28
C GLY A 590 -4.75 -37.41 -55.89
N GLY A 591 -4.25 -38.61 -56.18
CA GLY A 591 -4.88 -39.87 -55.80
C GLY A 591 -4.79 -40.14 -54.31
N VAL A 592 -5.91 -40.58 -53.74
CA VAL A 592 -5.98 -41.11 -52.38
C VAL A 592 -6.42 -42.57 -52.45
N TYR A 593 -5.59 -43.45 -51.91
CA TYR A 593 -5.82 -44.89 -51.86
C TYR A 593 -6.05 -45.34 -50.44
N LEU A 594 -6.94 -46.31 -50.25
CA LEU A 594 -7.12 -46.98 -48.97
C LEU A 594 -6.70 -48.44 -49.10
N LEU A 595 -5.93 -48.91 -48.14
CA LEU A 595 -5.59 -50.31 -47.98
C LEU A 595 -6.22 -50.79 -46.68
N ARG A 596 -6.78 -52.00 -46.69
CA ARG A 596 -7.40 -52.59 -45.52
C ARG A 596 -6.95 -54.00 -45.29
N ASN A 597 -6.72 -54.33 -44.03
CA ASN A 597 -6.33 -55.64 -43.56
C ASN A 597 -7.56 -56.38 -43.01
N ARG A 598 -7.99 -57.43 -43.72
CA ARG A 598 -9.02 -58.39 -43.26
C ARG A 598 -8.42 -59.80 -43.17
N GLY A 599 -7.23 -59.91 -42.58
CA GLY A 599 -6.41 -61.12 -42.53
C GLY A 599 -5.23 -61.06 -43.51
N GLU A 600 -5.45 -60.49 -44.69
CA GLU A 600 -4.41 -60.00 -45.59
C GLU A 600 -4.72 -58.57 -46.03
N TRP A 601 -3.67 -57.83 -46.37
CA TRP A 601 -3.80 -56.46 -46.86
C TRP A 601 -4.33 -56.46 -48.29
N GLN A 602 -5.40 -55.71 -48.51
CA GLN A 602 -6.03 -55.54 -49.81
C GLN A 602 -6.23 -54.05 -50.10
N LYS A 603 -6.06 -53.67 -51.37
CA LYS A 603 -6.38 -52.31 -51.85
C LYS A 603 -7.90 -52.17 -51.96
N LEU A 604 -8.48 -51.24 -51.21
CA LEU A 604 -9.89 -50.86 -51.31
C LEU A 604 -10.08 -49.86 -52.48
N ALA A 605 -11.34 -49.73 -52.92
CA ALA A 605 -11.73 -48.93 -54.08
C ALA A 605 -11.11 -47.52 -54.09
N VAL A 606 -10.71 -47.10 -55.30
CA VAL A 606 -10.02 -45.85 -55.61
C VAL A 606 -11.07 -44.77 -55.89
N ASP A 607 -11.16 -43.74 -55.04
CA ASP A 607 -11.91 -42.54 -55.40
C ASP A 607 -10.89 -41.48 -55.85
N THR A 608 -10.52 -41.55 -57.13
CA THR A 608 -9.60 -40.59 -57.76
C THR A 608 -10.36 -39.28 -57.99
N LEU A 609 -10.43 -38.43 -56.96
CA LEU A 609 -10.95 -37.08 -57.11
C LEU A 609 -9.82 -36.15 -57.58
N ALA A 610 -9.42 -36.36 -58.84
CA ALA A 610 -8.48 -35.48 -59.53
C ALA A 610 -9.18 -34.17 -59.90
N SER A 611 -8.76 -33.07 -59.30
CA SER A 611 -8.90 -31.74 -59.90
C SER A 611 -7.53 -31.32 -60.44
N PRO A 612 -7.40 -30.91 -61.72
CA PRO A 612 -6.15 -30.36 -62.23
C PRO A 612 -5.77 -29.13 -61.37
N GLY A 613 -4.51 -29.07 -60.94
CA GLY A 613 -4.01 -27.94 -60.14
C GLY A 613 -4.16 -26.62 -60.89
N ARG A 614 -4.27 -25.51 -60.15
CA ARG A 614 -4.45 -24.14 -60.71
C ARG A 614 -3.36 -23.74 -61.72
N ASP A 615 -2.17 -24.34 -61.65
CA ASP A 615 -1.00 -23.91 -62.41
C ASP A 615 -0.53 -24.89 -63.50
N GLY A 616 -1.31 -25.93 -63.84
CA GLY A 616 -0.92 -26.89 -64.89
C GLY A 616 0.36 -27.71 -64.60
N GLY A 617 0.94 -27.59 -63.41
CA GLY A 617 2.11 -28.36 -62.95
C GLY A 617 1.72 -29.70 -62.33
N ALA A 618 2.45 -30.76 -62.71
CA ALA A 618 2.13 -32.17 -62.46
C ALA A 618 2.42 -32.69 -61.03
N ALA A 619 2.31 -31.88 -59.98
CA ALA A 619 2.58 -32.31 -58.60
C ALA A 619 1.52 -31.81 -57.60
N ASN A 620 0.48 -32.60 -57.39
CA ASN A 620 -0.60 -32.41 -56.41
C ASN A 620 -0.51 -33.46 -55.29
N GLY A 621 0.58 -33.44 -54.52
CA GLY A 621 0.73 -34.32 -53.35
C GLY A 621 -0.42 -34.13 -52.35
N GLN A 622 -1.12 -35.21 -52.02
CA GLN A 622 -2.15 -35.21 -50.96
C GLN A 622 -1.53 -35.64 -49.63
N LEU A 623 -1.66 -34.79 -48.62
CA LEU A 623 -1.38 -35.09 -47.22
C LEU A 623 -2.62 -35.73 -46.60
N LEU A 624 -2.43 -36.69 -45.69
CA LEU A 624 -3.50 -37.45 -45.09
C LEU A 624 -3.38 -37.48 -43.57
N ALA A 625 -4.50 -37.31 -42.87
CA ALA A 625 -4.56 -37.48 -41.42
C ALA A 625 -5.92 -38.03 -40.98
N PHE A 626 -5.92 -39.16 -40.27
CA PHE A 626 -7.12 -39.71 -39.63
C PHE A 626 -7.46 -38.93 -38.35
N SER A 627 -8.76 -38.87 -38.02
CA SER A 627 -9.22 -38.35 -36.74
C SER A 627 -8.72 -39.28 -35.63
N PRO A 628 -8.14 -38.76 -34.54
CA PRO A 628 -7.67 -39.58 -33.42
C PRO A 628 -8.80 -40.05 -32.49
N ASP A 629 -9.94 -39.36 -32.51
CA ASP A 629 -11.06 -39.51 -31.57
C ASP A 629 -12.35 -40.06 -32.21
N ILE A 630 -12.55 -39.82 -33.51
CA ILE A 630 -13.77 -40.26 -34.22
C ILE A 630 -13.39 -41.27 -35.32
N PRO A 631 -13.79 -42.54 -35.18
CA PRO A 631 -13.42 -43.56 -36.15
C PRO A 631 -14.00 -43.26 -37.53
N TYR A 632 -13.30 -43.73 -38.55
CA TYR A 632 -13.71 -43.60 -39.95
C TYR A 632 -13.80 -42.17 -40.49
N ARG A 633 -13.01 -41.25 -39.92
CA ARG A 633 -12.87 -39.88 -40.42
C ARG A 633 -11.45 -39.60 -40.87
N LEU A 634 -11.32 -39.09 -42.08
CA LEU A 634 -10.03 -38.76 -42.70
C LEU A 634 -10.10 -37.35 -43.29
N ILE A 635 -9.00 -36.61 -43.20
CA ILE A 635 -8.81 -35.34 -43.91
C ILE A 635 -7.71 -35.53 -44.94
N SER A 636 -7.92 -34.97 -46.13
CA SER A 636 -6.86 -34.77 -47.09
C SER A 636 -6.68 -33.30 -47.43
N ALA A 637 -5.44 -32.85 -47.58
CA ALA A 637 -5.12 -31.50 -48.00
C ALA A 637 -3.91 -31.55 -48.93
N GLY A 638 -3.91 -30.75 -49.99
CA GLY A 638 -2.83 -30.77 -50.97
C GLY A 638 -2.49 -29.41 -51.54
N ARG A 639 -1.65 -29.43 -52.57
CA ARG A 639 -1.21 -28.23 -53.29
C ARG A 639 -2.28 -27.60 -54.18
N ASP A 640 -3.41 -28.28 -54.36
CA ASP A 640 -4.59 -27.71 -55.00
C ASP A 640 -5.34 -26.70 -54.11
N GLY A 641 -4.91 -26.56 -52.86
CA GLY A 641 -5.49 -25.66 -51.87
C GLY A 641 -6.85 -26.13 -51.35
N VAL A 642 -7.28 -27.35 -51.69
CA VAL A 642 -8.58 -27.88 -51.25
C VAL A 642 -8.37 -28.84 -50.10
N VAL A 643 -9.01 -28.54 -48.97
CA VAL A 643 -9.07 -29.43 -47.81
C VAL A 643 -10.36 -30.24 -47.92
N ARG A 644 -10.22 -31.56 -47.98
CA ARG A 644 -11.32 -32.51 -48.16
C ARG A 644 -11.52 -33.31 -46.91
N PHE A 645 -12.78 -33.50 -46.54
CA PHE A 645 -13.20 -34.30 -45.41
C PHE A 645 -13.92 -35.55 -45.90
N TRP A 646 -13.47 -36.70 -45.42
CA TRP A 646 -13.91 -38.01 -45.85
C TRP A 646 -14.53 -38.77 -44.67
N LYS A 647 -15.70 -39.36 -44.91
CA LYS A 647 -16.40 -40.23 -43.96
C LYS A 647 -16.50 -41.63 -44.52
N GLY A 648 -16.05 -42.61 -43.76
CA GLY A 648 -16.27 -44.03 -44.03
C GLY A 648 -17.07 -44.69 -42.93
N ASN A 649 -17.18 -46.01 -42.97
CA ASN A 649 -17.60 -46.83 -41.84
C ASN A 649 -16.91 -48.20 -41.91
N GLU A 650 -17.30 -49.13 -41.05
CA GLU A 650 -16.70 -50.46 -40.99
C GLU A 650 -16.90 -51.27 -42.29
N THR A 651 -17.94 -51.03 -43.08
CA THR A 651 -18.27 -51.83 -44.27
C THR A 651 -18.09 -51.07 -45.58
N ASP A 652 -18.41 -49.78 -45.59
CA ASP A 652 -18.41 -48.89 -46.74
C ASP A 652 -17.05 -48.20 -46.95
N PRO A 653 -16.66 -47.94 -48.21
CA PRO A 653 -15.49 -47.13 -48.51
C PRO A 653 -15.67 -45.70 -47.99
N TYR A 654 -14.57 -45.03 -47.68
CA TYR A 654 -14.60 -43.61 -47.35
C TYR A 654 -15.08 -42.82 -48.56
N ARG A 655 -16.04 -41.92 -48.34
CA ARG A 655 -16.57 -41.02 -49.36
C ARG A 655 -16.36 -39.57 -48.96
N LEU A 656 -16.25 -38.69 -49.95
CA LEU A 656 -16.17 -37.25 -49.73
C LEU A 656 -17.46 -36.76 -49.03
N ALA A 657 -17.30 -36.22 -47.82
CA ALA A 657 -18.39 -35.70 -47.00
C ALA A 657 -18.46 -34.16 -47.02
N GLY A 658 -17.36 -33.49 -47.33
CA GLY A 658 -17.28 -32.04 -47.43
C GLY A 658 -15.91 -31.59 -47.96
N GLN A 659 -15.83 -30.36 -48.45
CA GLN A 659 -14.57 -29.75 -48.88
C GLN A 659 -14.60 -28.24 -48.68
N GLU A 660 -13.43 -27.66 -48.41
CA GLU A 660 -13.21 -26.22 -48.28
C GLU A 660 -12.03 -25.81 -49.19
N THR A 661 -12.17 -24.70 -49.90
CA THR A 661 -11.14 -24.23 -50.85
C THR A 661 -10.40 -23.03 -50.27
N PHE A 662 -9.08 -23.15 -50.19
CA PHE A 662 -8.15 -22.10 -49.77
C PHE A 662 -7.41 -21.52 -50.98
N THR A 663 -6.75 -20.38 -50.78
CA THR A 663 -5.89 -19.77 -51.79
C THR A 663 -4.48 -20.36 -51.80
N GLU A 664 -4.08 -20.95 -50.68
CA GLU A 664 -2.74 -21.39 -50.37
C GLU A 664 -2.55 -22.90 -50.60
N ALA A 665 -1.33 -23.31 -50.94
CA ALA A 665 -0.94 -24.72 -51.07
C ALA A 665 -0.44 -25.27 -49.72
N PHE A 666 -0.94 -26.43 -49.31
CA PHE A 666 -0.59 -27.04 -48.02
C PHE A 666 0.53 -28.08 -48.13
N HIS A 667 1.44 -28.07 -47.15
CA HIS A 667 2.61 -28.94 -47.08
C HIS A 667 2.75 -29.70 -45.76
N ALA A 668 2.00 -29.30 -44.73
CA ALA A 668 1.88 -30.05 -43.49
C ALA A 668 0.40 -30.12 -43.09
N LEU A 669 -0.02 -31.27 -42.57
CA LEU A 669 -1.37 -31.52 -42.07
C LEU A 669 -1.27 -32.37 -40.81
N ALA A 670 -1.97 -31.97 -39.76
CA ALA A 670 -2.19 -32.81 -38.60
C ALA A 670 -3.64 -32.67 -38.12
N TYR A 671 -4.22 -33.79 -37.68
CA TYR A 671 -5.58 -33.85 -37.16
C TYR A 671 -5.55 -34.27 -35.69
N GLY A 672 -5.93 -33.35 -34.80
CA GLY A 672 -6.12 -33.57 -33.37
C GLY A 672 -7.58 -33.84 -33.01
N SER A 673 -7.81 -34.18 -31.75
CA SER A 673 -9.15 -34.45 -31.22
C SER A 673 -10.08 -33.24 -31.29
N ARG A 674 -11.39 -33.49 -31.18
CA ARG A 674 -12.47 -32.49 -31.18
C ARG A 674 -12.50 -31.64 -32.46
N GLY A 675 -12.17 -32.24 -33.60
CA GLY A 675 -12.20 -31.56 -34.89
C GLY A 675 -11.06 -30.56 -35.09
N ARG A 676 -10.00 -30.56 -34.27
CA ARG A 676 -8.89 -29.59 -34.40
C ARG A 676 -7.94 -30.00 -35.53
N VAL A 677 -7.85 -29.19 -36.57
CA VAL A 677 -7.05 -29.44 -37.77
C VAL A 677 -6.02 -28.33 -37.90
N VAL A 678 -4.75 -28.69 -38.06
CA VAL A 678 -3.66 -27.73 -38.25
C VAL A 678 -3.03 -27.96 -39.62
N LEU A 679 -2.95 -26.88 -40.40
CA LEU A 679 -2.43 -26.88 -41.76
C LEU A 679 -1.25 -25.93 -41.88
N GLY A 680 -0.15 -26.38 -42.46
CA GLY A 680 1.00 -25.53 -42.78
C GLY A 680 1.06 -25.27 -44.28
N ASP A 681 1.13 -24.00 -44.69
CA ASP A 681 1.19 -23.62 -46.10
C ASP A 681 2.61 -23.34 -46.62
N GLN A 682 2.70 -23.21 -47.94
CA GLN A 682 3.94 -22.91 -48.67
C GLN A 682 4.54 -21.55 -48.31
N GLU A 683 3.71 -20.59 -47.95
CA GLU A 683 4.13 -19.23 -47.60
C GLU A 683 4.60 -19.14 -46.15
N GLY A 684 4.48 -20.20 -45.36
CA GLY A 684 4.86 -20.23 -43.95
C GLY A 684 3.75 -19.85 -42.99
N THR A 685 2.48 -19.85 -43.41
CA THR A 685 1.35 -19.64 -42.50
C THR A 685 0.87 -20.98 -41.94
N VAL A 686 0.72 -21.06 -40.62
CA VAL A 686 0.05 -22.14 -39.91
C VAL A 686 -1.41 -21.74 -39.70
N HIS A 687 -2.34 -22.48 -40.31
CA HIS A 687 -3.79 -22.29 -40.18
C HIS A 687 -4.33 -23.28 -39.15
N PHE A 688 -5.02 -22.76 -38.14
CA PHE A 688 -5.68 -23.54 -37.11
C PHE A 688 -7.17 -23.55 -37.39
N CYS A 689 -7.70 -24.69 -37.78
CA CYS A 689 -9.07 -24.87 -38.25
C CYS A 689 -9.84 -25.83 -37.34
N ARG A 690 -11.12 -25.56 -37.11
CA ARG A 690 -12.03 -26.49 -36.42
C ARG A 690 -13.01 -27.06 -37.45
N LEU A 691 -13.07 -28.38 -37.52
CA LEU A 691 -14.01 -29.14 -38.34
C LEU A 691 -15.22 -29.53 -37.49
N ASP A 692 -16.40 -29.09 -37.89
CA ASP A 692 -17.65 -29.46 -37.21
C ASP A 692 -18.15 -30.87 -37.61
N ALA A 693 -19.24 -31.32 -36.97
CA ALA A 693 -19.80 -32.65 -37.23
C ALA A 693 -20.37 -32.77 -38.65
N GLU A 694 -20.86 -31.65 -39.20
CA GLU A 694 -21.41 -31.52 -40.54
C GLU A 694 -20.33 -31.50 -41.62
N GLY A 695 -19.06 -31.27 -41.27
CA GLY A 695 -17.92 -31.27 -42.17
C GLY A 695 -17.54 -29.88 -42.70
N ARG A 696 -17.97 -28.80 -42.03
CA ARG A 696 -17.59 -27.42 -42.35
C ARG A 696 -16.30 -27.05 -41.61
N PHE A 697 -15.37 -26.43 -42.34
CA PHE A 697 -14.11 -25.94 -41.80
C PHE A 697 -14.25 -24.49 -41.34
N GLN A 698 -13.86 -24.23 -40.09
CA GLN A 698 -13.81 -22.88 -39.54
C GLN A 698 -12.38 -22.52 -39.14
N VAL A 699 -11.77 -21.56 -39.84
CA VAL A 699 -10.46 -21.03 -39.48
C VAL A 699 -10.58 -20.23 -38.18
N GLN A 700 -9.92 -20.68 -37.13
CA GLN A 700 -9.88 -20.02 -35.82
C GLN A 700 -8.77 -18.98 -35.77
N GLN A 701 -7.59 -19.31 -36.31
CA GLN A 701 -6.43 -18.42 -36.28
C GLN A 701 -5.43 -18.77 -37.38
N ARG A 702 -4.62 -17.78 -37.78
CA ARG A 702 -3.47 -17.93 -38.66
C ARG A 702 -2.23 -17.36 -37.98
N ILE A 703 -1.12 -18.09 -38.00
CA ILE A 703 0.16 -17.65 -37.44
C ILE A 703 1.19 -17.70 -38.57
N LYS A 704 1.92 -16.60 -38.77
CA LYS A 704 2.95 -16.50 -39.82
C LYS A 704 4.31 -16.87 -39.25
N GLU A 705 5.00 -17.78 -39.93
CA GLU A 705 6.37 -18.21 -39.67
C GLU A 705 7.32 -17.73 -40.79
N PRO A 706 8.63 -17.65 -40.51
CA PRO A 706 9.62 -17.08 -41.45
C PRO A 706 9.79 -17.85 -42.76
N GLY A 707 9.26 -19.07 -42.86
CA GLY A 707 9.23 -19.80 -44.13
C GLY A 707 8.26 -20.97 -44.11
N ARG A 708 8.20 -21.66 -45.25
CA ARG A 708 7.31 -22.81 -45.48
C ARG A 708 7.33 -23.78 -44.30
N VAL A 709 6.14 -24.21 -43.89
CA VAL A 709 5.94 -25.22 -42.85
C VAL A 709 5.88 -26.60 -43.49
N ASN A 710 6.77 -27.50 -43.10
CA ASN A 710 6.91 -28.83 -43.70
C ASN A 710 6.36 -29.95 -42.82
N ALA A 711 6.37 -29.77 -41.50
CA ALA A 711 5.96 -30.79 -40.57
C ALA A 711 5.18 -30.20 -39.41
N ILE A 712 4.12 -30.89 -39.00
CA ILE A 712 3.32 -30.57 -37.81
C ILE A 712 3.11 -31.86 -37.03
N ALA A 713 3.31 -31.81 -35.72
CA ALA A 713 2.97 -32.88 -34.80
C ALA A 713 2.08 -32.34 -33.69
N LEU A 714 1.08 -33.14 -33.31
CA LEU A 714 0.07 -32.77 -32.34
C LEU A 714 0.01 -33.82 -31.24
N LYS A 715 -0.12 -33.36 -29.99
CA LYS A 715 -0.31 -34.19 -28.81
C LYS A 715 -1.41 -33.59 -27.96
N GLU A 716 -2.34 -34.40 -27.47
CA GLU A 716 -3.24 -33.97 -26.40
C GLU A 716 -2.61 -34.30 -25.04
N ASP A 717 -2.57 -33.34 -24.13
CA ASP A 717 -2.16 -33.57 -22.75
C ASP A 717 -3.32 -34.12 -21.89
N ASP A 718 -3.02 -34.50 -20.66
CA ASP A 718 -4.02 -35.01 -19.70
C ASP A 718 -5.12 -33.97 -19.37
N ARG A 719 -4.85 -32.68 -19.59
CA ARG A 719 -5.79 -31.56 -19.39
C ARG A 719 -6.62 -31.23 -20.63
N GLN A 720 -6.59 -32.08 -21.66
CA GLN A 720 -7.32 -31.88 -22.93
C GLN A 720 -6.86 -30.64 -23.71
N GLN A 721 -5.63 -30.17 -23.44
CA GLN A 721 -4.97 -29.13 -24.22
C GLN A 721 -4.14 -29.77 -25.31
N MET A 722 -4.18 -29.21 -26.52
CA MET A 722 -3.32 -29.70 -27.60
C MET A 722 -1.98 -29.00 -27.52
N GLN A 723 -0.94 -29.76 -27.23
CA GLN A 723 0.44 -29.38 -27.48
C GLN A 723 0.72 -29.54 -28.97
N MET A 724 1.28 -28.50 -29.59
CA MET A 724 1.47 -28.41 -31.03
C MET A 724 2.91 -28.08 -31.33
N PHE A 725 3.49 -28.77 -32.30
CA PHE A 725 4.86 -28.60 -32.73
C PHE A 725 4.88 -28.47 -34.24
N TRP A 726 5.60 -27.48 -34.77
CA TRP A 726 5.73 -27.32 -36.21
C TRP A 726 7.12 -26.81 -36.59
N ALA A 727 7.57 -27.22 -37.77
CA ALA A 727 8.88 -26.85 -38.28
C ALA A 727 8.89 -26.76 -39.81
N GLY A 728 9.92 -26.12 -40.35
CA GLY A 728 9.97 -25.73 -41.76
C GLY A 728 11.37 -25.50 -42.30
N ASN A 729 11.47 -24.64 -43.31
CA ASN A 729 12.69 -24.39 -44.09
C ASN A 729 13.80 -23.59 -43.36
N TRP A 730 13.65 -23.25 -42.08
CA TRP A 730 14.61 -22.39 -41.36
C TRP A 730 15.22 -23.09 -40.13
N GLY A 731 15.13 -24.41 -40.04
CA GLY A 731 15.71 -25.22 -38.96
C GLY A 731 15.08 -25.01 -37.58
N SER A 732 14.20 -24.02 -37.48
CA SER A 732 13.47 -23.63 -36.29
C SER A 732 12.34 -24.62 -36.00
N LEU A 733 12.31 -25.10 -34.76
CA LEU A 733 11.22 -25.88 -34.22
C LEU A 733 10.38 -25.01 -33.31
N ALA A 734 9.19 -24.64 -33.78
CA ALA A 734 8.23 -23.85 -33.01
C ALA A 734 7.27 -24.78 -32.26
N TYR A 735 6.80 -24.31 -31.10
CA TYR A 735 5.84 -25.05 -30.30
C TYR A 735 4.82 -24.13 -29.62
N GLY A 736 3.66 -24.69 -29.32
CA GLY A 736 2.52 -23.96 -28.79
C GLY A 736 1.47 -24.86 -28.16
N GLU A 737 0.42 -24.22 -27.65
CA GLU A 737 -0.69 -24.88 -26.98
C GLU A 737 -2.02 -24.40 -27.58
N TRP A 738 -2.97 -25.30 -27.77
CA TRP A 738 -4.32 -25.01 -28.20
C TRP A 738 -5.33 -25.60 -27.22
N PRO A 739 -5.76 -24.78 -26.23
CA PRO A 739 -6.78 -25.18 -25.28
C PRO A 739 -8.11 -25.45 -25.97
N ALA A 740 -8.95 -26.31 -25.39
CA ALA A 740 -10.23 -26.69 -25.98
C ALA A 740 -11.15 -25.48 -26.26
N ASP A 741 -11.19 -24.52 -25.34
CA ASP A 741 -12.13 -23.40 -25.37
C ASP A 741 -11.47 -22.04 -25.68
N ALA A 742 -10.22 -22.05 -26.14
CA ALA A 742 -9.47 -20.82 -26.45
C ALA A 742 -8.79 -20.88 -27.82
N ALA A 743 -8.35 -19.71 -28.28
CA ALA A 743 -7.55 -19.59 -29.50
C ALA A 743 -6.15 -20.22 -29.30
N PRO A 744 -5.56 -20.82 -30.34
CA PRO A 744 -4.22 -21.41 -30.30
C PRO A 744 -3.13 -20.37 -30.02
N GLN A 745 -2.15 -20.75 -29.21
CA GLN A 745 -1.07 -19.85 -28.76
C GLN A 745 0.31 -20.43 -29.12
N ARG A 746 1.12 -19.64 -29.83
CA ARG A 746 2.56 -19.93 -30.01
C ARG A 746 3.29 -19.59 -28.72
N ARG A 747 4.02 -20.53 -28.15
CA ARG A 747 4.73 -20.39 -26.86
C ARG A 747 6.20 -20.06 -27.04
N GLY A 748 6.85 -20.68 -28.00
CA GLY A 748 8.28 -20.50 -28.20
C GLY A 748 8.78 -21.12 -29.49
N GLU A 749 10.07 -20.94 -29.70
CA GLU A 749 10.81 -21.44 -30.85
C GLU A 749 12.20 -21.83 -30.41
N LEU A 750 12.69 -22.94 -30.95
CA LEU A 750 14.07 -23.36 -30.84
C LEU A 750 14.73 -23.15 -32.20
N SER A 751 15.53 -22.10 -32.29
CA SER A 751 16.16 -21.62 -33.52
C SER A 751 17.38 -22.43 -33.97
N HIS A 752 17.69 -23.55 -33.31
CA HIS A 752 18.94 -24.29 -33.49
C HIS A 752 18.75 -25.81 -33.55
N GLY A 753 17.72 -26.27 -34.26
CA GLY A 753 17.54 -27.69 -34.53
C GLY A 753 18.55 -28.18 -35.57
N HIS A 754 18.16 -28.18 -36.84
CA HIS A 754 18.95 -28.78 -37.92
C HIS A 754 19.84 -27.77 -38.65
N PHE A 755 21.07 -28.16 -39.02
CA PHE A 755 22.04 -27.31 -39.73
C PHE A 755 22.86 -28.11 -40.73
N PHE A 756 23.17 -27.51 -41.88
CA PHE A 756 24.19 -28.04 -42.77
C PHE A 756 25.29 -26.99 -42.97
N TYR A 757 26.49 -27.47 -43.26
CA TYR A 757 27.65 -26.62 -43.52
C TYR A 757 27.91 -26.58 -45.02
N GLU A 758 27.93 -25.39 -45.58
CA GLU A 758 28.27 -25.15 -46.99
C GLU A 758 29.31 -24.02 -47.02
N ASP A 759 30.44 -24.24 -47.69
CA ASP A 759 31.57 -23.30 -47.81
C ASP A 759 32.09 -22.69 -46.48
N GLY A 760 31.95 -23.41 -45.37
CA GLY A 760 32.46 -23.00 -44.05
C GLY A 760 31.49 -22.16 -43.21
N ASP A 761 30.32 -21.82 -43.75
CA ASP A 761 29.23 -21.18 -43.02
C ASP A 761 28.17 -22.21 -42.58
N SER A 762 27.64 -22.03 -41.36
CA SER A 762 26.52 -22.82 -40.85
C SER A 762 25.21 -22.24 -41.35
N LEU A 763 24.52 -22.97 -42.22
CA LEU A 763 23.21 -22.60 -42.73
C LEU A 763 22.12 -23.43 -42.02
N ALA A 764 20.99 -22.78 -41.74
CA ALA A 764 19.85 -23.45 -41.13
C ALA A 764 19.32 -24.54 -42.07
N GLY A 765 19.27 -25.78 -41.57
CA GLY A 765 18.76 -26.94 -42.29
C GLY A 765 17.23 -26.97 -42.32
N TYR A 766 16.67 -27.73 -43.25
CA TYR A 766 15.22 -27.93 -43.34
C TYR A 766 14.81 -29.06 -42.42
N VAL A 767 13.79 -28.81 -41.60
CA VAL A 767 13.08 -29.89 -40.90
C VAL A 767 12.01 -30.42 -41.84
N ASN A 768 12.12 -31.68 -42.23
CA ASN A 768 11.18 -32.30 -43.17
C ASN A 768 10.04 -33.02 -42.45
N THR A 769 10.29 -33.50 -41.23
CA THR A 769 9.35 -34.37 -40.52
C THR A 769 9.50 -34.25 -39.01
N LEU A 770 8.39 -34.46 -38.31
CA LEU A 770 8.29 -34.48 -36.86
C LEU A 770 7.49 -35.72 -36.45
N ALA A 771 7.96 -36.42 -35.42
CA ALA A 771 7.28 -37.58 -34.88
C ALA A 771 7.27 -37.54 -33.34
N LEU A 772 6.12 -37.84 -32.76
CA LEU A 772 5.97 -37.98 -31.30
C LEU A 772 6.01 -39.44 -30.90
N ASN A 773 6.63 -39.73 -29.78
CA ASN A 773 6.57 -41.07 -29.21
C ASN A 773 5.22 -41.34 -28.55
N THR A 774 4.91 -42.62 -28.32
CA THR A 774 3.61 -43.05 -27.77
C THR A 774 3.34 -42.49 -26.37
N ALA A 775 4.38 -42.27 -25.57
CA ALA A 775 4.26 -41.65 -24.25
C ALA A 775 4.11 -40.11 -24.30
N GLY A 776 4.32 -39.50 -25.46
CA GLY A 776 4.23 -38.06 -25.68
C GLY A 776 5.28 -37.23 -24.94
N ASN A 777 6.34 -37.85 -24.39
CA ASN A 777 7.42 -37.16 -23.69
C ASN A 777 8.65 -36.92 -24.58
N LEU A 778 8.65 -37.50 -25.80
CA LEU A 778 9.72 -37.32 -26.78
C LEU A 778 9.18 -36.88 -28.12
N LEU A 779 9.88 -35.91 -28.70
CA LEU A 779 9.72 -35.46 -30.07
C LEU A 779 11.00 -35.77 -30.84
N ALA A 780 10.87 -36.36 -32.02
CA ALA A 780 11.96 -36.52 -32.97
C ALA A 780 11.76 -35.56 -34.15
N SER A 781 12.82 -34.88 -34.55
CA SER A 781 12.86 -34.09 -35.79
C SER A 781 13.87 -34.67 -36.76
N GLY A 782 13.49 -34.75 -38.02
CA GLY A 782 14.33 -35.26 -39.10
C GLY A 782 14.58 -34.18 -40.14
N GLY A 783 15.85 -34.00 -40.53
CA GLY A 783 16.27 -32.91 -41.38
C GLY A 783 16.96 -33.29 -42.68
N ASN A 784 17.19 -32.28 -43.52
CA ASN A 784 18.03 -32.38 -44.72
C ASN A 784 19.53 -32.45 -44.41
N ASP A 785 19.92 -32.23 -43.15
CA ASP A 785 21.29 -32.38 -42.63
C ASP A 785 21.66 -33.84 -42.32
N HIS A 786 20.83 -34.79 -42.77
CA HIS A 786 21.01 -36.23 -42.57
C HIS A 786 20.96 -36.65 -41.09
N SER A 787 20.41 -35.80 -40.23
CA SER A 787 20.33 -36.08 -38.80
C SER A 787 18.90 -36.29 -38.32
N ILE A 788 18.81 -36.98 -37.19
CA ILE A 788 17.61 -37.06 -36.36
C ILE A 788 17.97 -36.44 -35.02
N GLN A 789 17.14 -35.52 -34.54
CA GLN A 789 17.31 -34.90 -33.24
C GLN A 789 16.17 -35.28 -32.32
N LEU A 790 16.51 -35.61 -31.08
CA LEU A 790 15.56 -35.96 -30.05
C LEU A 790 15.42 -34.81 -29.06
N TRP A 791 14.17 -34.54 -28.71
CA TRP A 791 13.78 -33.47 -27.81
C TRP A 791 12.90 -34.02 -26.71
N ASN A 792 13.22 -33.70 -25.45
CA ASN A 792 12.34 -33.95 -24.32
C ASN A 792 11.22 -32.91 -24.32
N ILE A 793 9.99 -33.40 -24.23
CA ILE A 793 8.80 -32.59 -23.99
C ILE A 793 8.54 -32.61 -22.48
N GLY A 794 8.59 -31.44 -21.86
CA GLY A 794 8.28 -31.26 -20.44
C GLY A 794 7.42 -30.04 -20.19
N GLU A 795 7.03 -29.87 -18.94
CA GLU A 795 6.38 -28.65 -18.45
C GLU A 795 7.26 -28.04 -17.37
N ALA A 796 7.54 -26.74 -17.48
CA ALA A 796 8.17 -25.97 -16.42
C ALA A 796 7.28 -24.76 -16.12
N GLU A 797 6.97 -24.56 -14.84
CA GLU A 797 6.09 -23.47 -14.38
C GLU A 797 4.71 -23.46 -15.06
N GLY A 798 4.22 -24.64 -15.49
CA GLY A 798 2.93 -24.80 -16.15
C GLY A 798 2.90 -24.42 -17.63
N ASN A 799 4.05 -24.15 -18.25
CA ASN A 799 4.18 -23.94 -19.69
C ASN A 799 4.91 -25.11 -20.36
N LEU A 800 4.45 -25.49 -21.54
CA LEU A 800 5.17 -26.41 -22.43
C LEU A 800 6.60 -25.91 -22.67
N GLN A 801 7.59 -26.78 -22.44
CA GLN A 801 8.99 -26.54 -22.79
C GLN A 801 9.56 -27.73 -23.55
N LEU A 802 10.42 -27.40 -24.52
CA LEU A 802 11.15 -28.38 -25.29
C LEU A 802 12.65 -28.24 -25.00
N THR A 803 13.32 -29.34 -24.63
CA THR A 803 14.76 -29.35 -24.35
C THR A 803 15.48 -30.40 -25.19
N PRO A 804 16.69 -30.10 -25.71
CA PRO A 804 17.48 -31.09 -26.46
C PRO A 804 17.79 -32.31 -25.59
N ARG A 805 17.58 -33.52 -26.13
CA ARG A 805 17.93 -34.80 -25.46
C ARG A 805 19.16 -35.45 -26.10
N GLY A 806 19.27 -35.42 -27.42
CA GLY A 806 20.36 -36.06 -28.16
C GLY A 806 20.28 -35.85 -29.66
N PHE A 807 21.38 -36.15 -30.35
CA PHE A 807 21.56 -35.93 -31.78
C PHE A 807 22.12 -37.21 -32.43
N TYR A 808 21.52 -37.65 -33.54
CA TYR A 808 21.95 -38.82 -34.30
C TYR A 808 22.28 -38.43 -35.73
N LEU A 809 23.54 -38.63 -36.13
CA LEU A 809 23.96 -38.41 -37.51
C LEU A 809 23.89 -39.72 -38.30
N LEU A 810 23.24 -39.70 -39.44
CA LEU A 810 23.13 -40.88 -40.30
C LEU A 810 24.28 -40.91 -41.29
N GLN A 811 25.48 -41.22 -40.78
CA GLN A 811 26.62 -41.45 -41.65
C GLN A 811 26.50 -42.81 -42.33
N ASN A 812 26.71 -42.86 -43.64
CA ASN A 812 26.96 -44.13 -44.34
C ASN A 812 28.46 -44.43 -44.23
N PRO A 813 28.88 -45.51 -43.54
CA PRO A 813 30.30 -45.82 -43.37
C PRO A 813 31.02 -46.15 -44.69
N GLN A 814 30.29 -46.48 -45.76
CA GLN A 814 30.85 -46.99 -47.01
C GLN A 814 30.91 -45.93 -48.13
N ASP A 815 30.08 -44.88 -48.09
CA ASP A 815 30.13 -43.78 -49.07
C ASP A 815 29.57 -42.46 -48.50
N PRO A 816 30.44 -41.51 -48.10
CA PRO A 816 30.02 -40.25 -47.50
C PRO A 816 29.39 -39.25 -48.49
N ARG A 817 29.18 -39.61 -49.77
CA ARG A 817 28.45 -38.78 -50.75
C ARG A 817 27.02 -39.26 -51.01
N LYS A 818 26.62 -40.40 -50.46
CA LYS A 818 25.26 -40.96 -50.57
C LYS A 818 24.49 -40.82 -49.26
N HIS A 819 24.38 -39.61 -48.76
CA HIS A 819 23.55 -39.32 -47.60
C HIS A 819 22.18 -38.81 -48.08
N GLY A 820 21.12 -39.51 -47.65
CA GLY A 820 19.76 -39.10 -47.95
C GLY A 820 19.23 -38.16 -46.87
N TRP A 821 18.43 -37.17 -47.24
CA TRP A 821 17.65 -36.38 -46.29
C TRP A 821 16.69 -37.31 -45.54
N ILE A 822 16.41 -37.00 -44.28
CA ILE A 822 15.32 -37.66 -43.57
C ILE A 822 14.02 -37.03 -44.02
N LEU A 823 13.16 -37.83 -44.65
CA LEU A 823 11.92 -37.35 -45.27
C LEU A 823 10.71 -37.65 -44.40
N SER A 824 10.72 -38.74 -43.64
CA SER A 824 9.62 -39.10 -42.74
C SER A 824 10.13 -39.88 -41.53
N LEU A 825 9.54 -39.65 -40.36
CA LEU A 825 9.85 -40.33 -39.10
C LEU A 825 8.59 -40.94 -38.47
N GLY A 826 8.79 -41.98 -37.66
CA GLY A 826 7.73 -42.55 -36.81
C GLY A 826 8.32 -43.31 -35.63
N PHE A 827 7.75 -43.16 -34.45
CA PHE A 827 8.11 -43.99 -33.29
C PHE A 827 7.36 -45.32 -33.35
N LEU A 828 8.06 -46.40 -33.05
CA LEU A 828 7.44 -47.71 -32.82
C LEU A 828 6.79 -47.74 -31.42
N PRO A 829 5.67 -48.47 -31.24
CA PRO A 829 5.01 -48.61 -29.95
C PRO A 829 5.92 -49.28 -28.91
N GLY A 830 6.05 -48.63 -27.75
CA GLY A 830 7.10 -48.89 -26.75
C GLY A 830 7.91 -47.63 -26.43
N GLY A 831 7.83 -46.61 -27.29
CA GLY A 831 8.21 -45.23 -27.00
C GLY A 831 9.69 -44.90 -27.09
N ASN A 832 10.54 -45.91 -27.31
CA ASN A 832 11.97 -45.75 -27.51
C ASN A 832 12.34 -45.99 -28.98
N ASP A 833 11.93 -47.09 -29.61
CA ASP A 833 12.40 -47.40 -30.96
C ASP A 833 11.84 -46.45 -32.05
N LEU A 834 12.66 -46.14 -33.06
CA LEU A 834 12.36 -45.15 -34.10
C LEU A 834 12.56 -45.73 -35.50
N VAL A 835 11.72 -45.34 -36.46
CA VAL A 835 11.90 -45.61 -37.89
C VAL A 835 11.96 -44.33 -38.71
N ALA A 836 12.81 -44.33 -39.75
CA ALA A 836 12.98 -43.21 -40.67
C ALA A 836 12.94 -43.66 -42.13
N GLY A 837 12.18 -42.93 -42.95
CA GLY A 837 12.30 -42.95 -44.42
C GLY A 837 13.29 -41.89 -44.88
N SER A 838 14.15 -42.26 -45.83
CA SER A 838 15.28 -41.43 -46.26
C SER A 838 15.38 -41.35 -47.78
N ALA A 839 15.96 -40.24 -48.26
CA ALA A 839 16.27 -40.03 -49.68
C ALA A 839 17.40 -40.94 -50.21
N ASP A 840 18.01 -41.78 -49.36
CA ASP A 840 18.96 -42.82 -49.76
C ASP A 840 18.28 -44.15 -50.16
N HIS A 841 16.96 -44.09 -50.40
CA HIS A 841 16.09 -45.18 -50.86
C HIS A 841 15.85 -46.27 -49.81
N THR A 842 16.17 -45.99 -48.53
CA THR A 842 16.03 -46.97 -47.46
C THR A 842 15.14 -46.51 -46.32
N VAL A 843 14.63 -47.51 -45.61
CA VAL A 843 14.07 -47.32 -44.27
C VAL A 843 15.13 -47.72 -43.25
N LYS A 844 15.33 -46.89 -42.24
CA LYS A 844 16.26 -47.15 -41.13
C LYS A 844 15.47 -47.29 -39.83
N ALA A 845 15.79 -48.30 -39.04
CA ALA A 845 15.15 -48.54 -37.75
C ALA A 845 16.21 -48.54 -36.62
N TRP A 846 15.94 -47.86 -35.52
CA TRP A 846 16.76 -47.86 -34.31
C TRP A 846 16.00 -48.62 -33.23
N ILE A 847 16.58 -49.73 -32.79
CA ILE A 847 15.98 -50.62 -31.80
C ILE A 847 16.89 -50.62 -30.57
N LEU A 848 16.33 -50.42 -29.39
CA LEU A 848 17.04 -50.54 -28.12
C LEU A 848 17.58 -51.97 -27.97
N ASP A 849 18.88 -52.13 -27.71
CA ASP A 849 19.51 -53.43 -27.44
C ASP A 849 19.44 -53.73 -25.92
N PRO A 850 18.55 -54.63 -25.47
CA PRO A 850 18.37 -54.90 -24.05
C PRO A 850 19.59 -55.61 -23.43
N GLU A 851 20.37 -56.35 -24.23
CA GLU A 851 21.52 -57.11 -23.74
C GLU A 851 22.70 -56.19 -23.43
N ALA A 852 22.93 -55.18 -24.28
CA ALA A 852 23.92 -54.13 -24.02
C ALA A 852 23.61 -53.42 -22.69
N LEU A 853 22.34 -53.09 -22.45
CA LEU A 853 21.87 -52.40 -21.23
C LEU A 853 22.12 -53.23 -19.97
N VAL A 854 21.80 -54.52 -20.01
CA VAL A 854 21.99 -55.44 -18.88
C VAL A 854 23.48 -55.69 -18.61
N GLN A 855 24.33 -55.72 -19.63
CA GLN A 855 25.76 -55.93 -19.46
C GLN A 855 26.45 -54.73 -18.80
N ALA A 856 26.06 -53.50 -19.17
CA ALA A 856 26.56 -52.29 -18.52
C ALA A 856 26.11 -52.19 -17.04
N LEU A 857 24.87 -52.59 -16.74
CA LEU A 857 24.37 -52.65 -15.36
C LEU A 857 25.14 -53.68 -14.51
N LYS A 858 25.63 -54.77 -15.11
CA LYS A 858 26.44 -55.78 -14.41
C LYS A 858 27.88 -55.33 -14.13
N GLU A 859 28.48 -54.51 -14.99
CA GLU A 859 29.85 -54.01 -14.82
C GLU A 859 29.98 -52.87 -13.79
N GLN A 860 28.89 -52.22 -13.41
CA GLN A 860 28.86 -51.26 -12.28
C GLN A 860 28.94 -51.92 -10.89
N GLY A 861 28.85 -53.25 -10.82
CA GLY A 861 29.34 -54.07 -9.70
C GLY A 861 28.48 -54.16 -8.43
N GLY A 862 27.83 -55.31 -8.23
CA GLY A 862 27.63 -55.89 -6.89
C GLY A 862 26.20 -56.31 -6.50
N GLY A 863 25.78 -57.49 -6.94
CA GLY A 863 24.87 -58.42 -6.24
C GLY A 863 23.64 -57.85 -5.49
N ASN A 864 22.53 -57.67 -6.19
CA ASN A 864 21.34 -58.53 -6.14
C ASN A 864 20.32 -58.07 -7.19
#